data_AF-A0A7S3PBG3-F1
#
_entry.id   AF-A0A7S3PBG3-F1
#
_cell.length_a   1.000
_cell.length_b   1.000
_cell.length_c   1.000
_cell.angle_alpha   90.00
_cell.angle_beta   90.00
_cell.angle_gamma   90.00
#
_symmetry.space_group_name_H-M   'P 1'
#
loop_
_entity.id
_entity.type
_entity.pdbx_description
1 polymer ?
#
loop_
_entity_poly.entity_id
_entity_poly.type
_entity_poly.pdbx_seq_one_letter_code
_entity_poly.pdbx_strand_id
1 'polypeptide(L)'
;MKASQKREILFFLAVFFIAVVPRSLISFLYHRVETDRVDAHALKVRQGWGLKGGAGGGPKRGAGENKPKPPPASKPPVPLIHIVKTNFLQYQPASLELMEARIEILKTFSLPSLARQTEQNFFWIVSVEHDLPQEILEQLTEVLKPYANFFLVQIMMDKKAQGGRDIIRKTQPSDFLTGDTDRLFHVLDFLKKVPVLETHMEPDDALNVLYMEAIQAEARQAFIQEPKGRDWMYWCVTKWMEWHWHGTKESSVGLQKYGALAENQNGTATETCDMTAAVTVGVKRGYLTKLIVWTSHPHLLQEEVTKPATSCGGNYTGRDCLVFADKLGFATMRTHNPTYAAVENQHVVTHDDSDTDAVALQWTEAQRMFALEKANAEVVNQRIADIPLYYLYPPRADRFLDHNISQAITDISISKLLHIPSNTTYPKVYKSGSVFHIIKTRFMQYQPKLLELGKARLELFKTFCLPSMLHQTTQNFFWLIYTDPDLDDYLLQETIKLLKPYPHFYLVSSLVDKRGLGGKDILNRIDPKDFHAGDTDMLYANLNRVNWLPVLESRFDADDALNINYIEEIQKRGNKVFVDEKKGRDWMFWCINQALEWHWVGPGGREQLKTYGAIVPSRQYDNFCHTPGLTVGFKRGTFTRTVAKSPHHLLVQMLEEEQTPCGAQYKGLECLEFIQNFDYCALRSRTPTSASMANVNSNGGKIYRLAAEEAIPRWKDVIRDFALIPENTKKVNDYFFDNMKPILEESLRGQCTEGHSCREEAKVALEELIEVFSKRGRAQRTATD
;
A
#
# COMPACT_ATOMS: atom_id res chain seq x y z
N MET A 1 22.31 -29.46 -58.53
CA MET A 1 22.33 -28.93 -57.14
C MET A 1 21.70 -29.95 -56.19
N LYS A 2 22.38 -30.26 -55.08
CA LYS A 2 21.89 -31.20 -54.06
C LYS A 2 20.76 -30.57 -53.23
N ALA A 3 19.88 -31.39 -52.67
CA ALA A 3 18.70 -30.95 -51.91
C ALA A 3 19.00 -30.02 -50.72
N SER A 4 20.23 -30.04 -50.18
CA SER A 4 20.68 -29.12 -49.13
C SER A 4 20.81 -27.67 -49.62
N GLN A 5 21.24 -27.44 -50.86
CA GLN A 5 21.38 -26.09 -51.42
C GLN A 5 20.05 -25.41 -51.74
N LYS A 6 18.96 -26.18 -51.92
CA LYS A 6 17.62 -25.61 -52.13
C LYS A 6 17.02 -25.03 -50.84
N ARG A 7 17.37 -25.56 -49.66
CA ARG A 7 16.86 -25.05 -48.37
C ARG A 7 17.54 -23.74 -47.96
N GLU A 8 18.83 -23.58 -48.22
CA GLU A 8 19.53 -22.32 -47.93
C GLU A 8 19.10 -21.18 -48.85
N ILE A 9 18.83 -21.46 -50.13
CA ILE A 9 18.33 -20.44 -51.07
C ILE A 9 16.88 -20.03 -50.74
N LEU A 10 16.02 -20.97 -50.32
CA LEU A 10 14.66 -20.62 -49.86
C LEU A 10 14.68 -19.83 -48.55
N PHE A 11 15.62 -20.12 -47.64
CA PHE A 11 15.75 -19.37 -46.39
C PHE A 11 16.27 -17.94 -46.64
N PHE A 12 17.25 -17.78 -47.54
CA PHE A 12 17.73 -16.44 -47.94
C PHE A 12 16.66 -15.63 -48.67
N LEU A 13 15.86 -16.24 -49.54
CA LEU A 13 14.77 -15.53 -50.24
C LEU A 13 13.62 -15.13 -49.29
N ALA A 14 13.33 -15.94 -48.26
CA ALA A 14 12.32 -15.62 -47.25
C ALA A 14 12.76 -14.46 -46.33
N VAL A 15 14.04 -14.42 -45.93
CA VAL A 15 14.59 -13.32 -45.12
C VAL A 15 14.69 -12.02 -45.94
N PHE A 16 15.02 -12.11 -47.23
CA PHE A 16 15.09 -10.92 -48.09
C PHE A 16 13.71 -10.30 -48.38
N PHE A 17 12.66 -11.12 -48.50
CA PHE A 17 11.30 -10.61 -48.72
C PHE A 17 10.68 -9.92 -47.50
N ILE A 18 11.08 -10.29 -46.28
CA ILE A 18 10.59 -9.66 -45.05
C ILE A 18 11.24 -8.28 -44.81
N ALA A 19 12.45 -8.04 -45.33
CA ALA A 19 13.18 -6.81 -45.11
C ALA A 19 12.79 -5.64 -46.06
N VAL A 20 12.06 -5.89 -47.15
CA VAL A 20 11.83 -4.90 -48.23
C VAL A 20 10.36 -4.49 -48.39
N VAL A 21 9.42 -5.08 -47.64
CA VAL A 21 7.99 -4.71 -47.76
C VAL A 21 7.64 -3.57 -46.78
N PRO A 22 7.12 -2.41 -47.27
CA PRO A 22 6.67 -1.33 -46.41
C PRO A 22 5.57 -1.79 -45.44
N ARG A 23 5.65 -1.36 -44.17
CA ARG A 23 4.69 -1.72 -43.10
C ARG A 23 3.22 -1.48 -43.44
N SER A 24 2.91 -0.60 -44.40
CA SER A 24 1.55 -0.32 -44.85
C SER A 24 0.89 -1.46 -45.65
N LEU A 25 1.66 -2.39 -46.24
CA LEU A 25 1.10 -3.51 -47.01
C LEU A 25 0.74 -4.73 -46.15
N ILE A 26 1.35 -4.87 -44.97
CA ILE A 26 1.11 -5.98 -44.03
C ILE A 26 -0.27 -5.86 -43.37
N SER A 27 -0.79 -4.63 -43.21
CA SER A 27 -2.13 -4.39 -42.67
C SER A 27 -3.26 -4.76 -43.64
N PHE A 28 -2.96 -4.92 -44.94
CA PHE A 28 -3.97 -5.24 -45.96
C PHE A 28 -4.17 -6.76 -46.15
N LEU A 29 -3.18 -7.58 -45.79
CA LEU A 29 -3.27 -9.05 -45.91
C LEU A 29 -3.91 -9.72 -44.68
N TYR A 30 -3.92 -9.06 -43.52
CA TYR A 30 -4.54 -9.60 -42.31
C TYR A 30 -6.07 -9.45 -42.28
N HIS A 31 -6.65 -8.62 -43.16
CA HIS A 31 -8.09 -8.31 -43.11
C HIS A 31 -8.95 -9.08 -44.13
N ARG A 32 -8.42 -10.10 -44.82
CA ARG A 32 -9.12 -10.79 -45.91
C ARG A 32 -9.21 -12.33 -45.78
N VAL A 33 -9.04 -12.88 -44.58
CA VAL A 33 -9.16 -14.34 -44.33
C VAL A 33 -10.32 -14.70 -43.37
N GLU A 34 -11.00 -13.73 -42.78
CA GLU A 34 -12.21 -13.97 -41.99
C GLU A 34 -13.43 -13.35 -42.65
N THR A 35 -13.97 -14.07 -43.63
CA THR A 35 -15.40 -14.15 -43.97
C THR A 35 -15.50 -15.01 -45.22
N ASP A 36 -15.77 -16.30 -45.06
CA ASP A 36 -16.67 -17.03 -45.96
C ASP A 36 -16.89 -18.47 -45.46
N ARG A 37 -18.17 -18.86 -45.48
CA ARG A 37 -18.75 -20.22 -45.36
C ARG A 37 -19.14 -20.74 -43.98
N VAL A 38 -20.39 -20.41 -43.63
CA VAL A 38 -21.34 -21.33 -42.99
C VAL A 38 -22.37 -21.72 -44.05
N ASP A 39 -22.44 -23.01 -44.43
CA ASP A 39 -23.69 -23.79 -44.40
C ASP A 39 -23.58 -25.20 -45.02
N ALA A 40 -24.26 -26.12 -44.31
CA ALA A 40 -24.94 -27.34 -44.75
C ALA A 40 -24.16 -28.46 -45.48
N HIS A 41 -23.97 -29.59 -44.80
CA HIS A 41 -24.55 -30.85 -45.29
C HIS A 41 -24.70 -31.91 -44.19
N ALA A 42 -25.93 -32.41 -44.06
CA ALA A 42 -26.30 -33.57 -43.28
C ALA A 42 -25.90 -34.87 -43.99
N LEU A 43 -25.51 -35.89 -43.23
CA LEU A 43 -25.64 -37.29 -43.65
C LEU A 43 -26.00 -38.20 -42.46
N LYS A 44 -27.20 -38.79 -42.56
CA LYS A 44 -27.66 -40.01 -41.88
C LYS A 44 -26.89 -41.23 -42.41
N VAL A 45 -26.78 -42.28 -41.56
CA VAL A 45 -26.91 -43.75 -41.82
C VAL A 45 -26.20 -44.47 -40.65
N ARG A 46 -26.94 -44.91 -39.63
CA ARG A 46 -27.47 -46.27 -39.34
C ARG A 46 -26.44 -47.26 -38.72
N GLN A 47 -26.72 -47.68 -37.49
CA GLN A 47 -27.07 -49.07 -37.06
C GLN A 47 -25.91 -50.07 -37.11
N GLY A 48 -25.58 -50.85 -36.10
CA GLY A 48 -26.13 -51.09 -34.76
C GLY A 48 -25.18 -52.08 -34.08
N TRP A 49 -25.53 -52.58 -32.90
CA TRP A 49 -25.31 -53.96 -32.43
C TRP A 49 -25.98 -54.03 -31.05
N GLY A 50 -27.03 -54.83 -30.98
CA GLY A 50 -27.68 -55.18 -29.73
C GLY A 50 -27.04 -56.43 -29.15
N LEU A 51 -26.96 -56.50 -27.83
CA LEU A 51 -26.91 -57.76 -27.10
C LEU A 51 -27.90 -57.70 -25.93
N LYS A 52 -28.84 -58.63 -25.98
CA LYS A 52 -29.78 -58.98 -24.91
C LYS A 52 -29.06 -59.81 -23.85
N GLY A 53 -29.57 -59.70 -22.62
CA GLY A 53 -29.72 -60.86 -21.72
C GLY A 53 -28.93 -60.78 -20.42
N GLY A 54 -29.65 -60.83 -19.30
CA GLY A 54 -29.04 -61.08 -18.00
C GLY A 54 -29.85 -60.57 -16.82
N ALA A 55 -31.01 -61.19 -16.56
CA ALA A 55 -31.71 -61.05 -15.29
C ALA A 55 -30.87 -61.70 -14.17
N GLY A 56 -30.62 -60.97 -13.08
CA GLY A 56 -29.96 -61.48 -11.87
C GLY A 56 -30.31 -60.58 -10.68
N GLY A 57 -30.98 -61.17 -9.69
CA GLY A 57 -31.56 -60.46 -8.56
C GLY A 57 -30.61 -60.19 -7.39
N GLY A 58 -30.99 -59.15 -6.62
CA GLY A 58 -30.60 -58.90 -5.22
C GLY A 58 -29.25 -58.19 -4.99
N PRO A 59 -29.01 -57.56 -3.82
CA PRO A 59 -29.89 -57.34 -2.66
C PRO A 59 -30.10 -55.85 -2.30
N LYS A 60 -31.14 -55.60 -1.50
CA LYS A 60 -31.44 -54.32 -0.84
C LYS A 60 -30.23 -53.85 -0.01
N ARG A 61 -29.72 -52.65 -0.28
CA ARG A 61 -28.89 -51.87 0.66
C ARG A 61 -29.62 -50.58 1.01
N GLY A 62 -30.19 -50.56 2.21
CA GLY A 62 -30.51 -49.33 2.92
C GLY A 62 -29.26 -48.82 3.61
N ALA A 63 -28.79 -47.65 3.21
CA ALA A 63 -27.93 -46.79 3.99
C ALA A 63 -28.12 -45.38 3.43
N GLY A 64 -28.95 -44.58 4.10
CA GLY A 64 -29.10 -43.16 3.79
C GLY A 64 -27.80 -42.45 4.14
N GLU A 65 -26.98 -42.18 3.13
CA GLU A 65 -25.89 -41.21 3.23
C GLU A 65 -26.51 -39.82 3.45
N ASN A 66 -26.49 -39.35 4.70
CA ASN A 66 -26.64 -37.94 5.02
C ASN A 66 -25.42 -37.20 4.48
N LYS A 67 -25.45 -36.85 3.19
CA LYS A 67 -24.51 -35.89 2.60
C LYS A 67 -24.67 -34.57 3.37
N PRO A 68 -23.60 -34.04 4.00
CA PRO A 68 -23.67 -32.75 4.66
C PRO A 68 -24.10 -31.71 3.63
N LYS A 69 -25.21 -31.01 3.89
CA LYS A 69 -25.61 -29.86 3.08
C LYS A 69 -24.40 -28.92 3.01
N PRO A 70 -24.00 -28.46 1.81
CA PRO A 70 -22.93 -27.47 1.70
C PRO A 70 -23.29 -26.26 2.58
N PRO A 71 -22.31 -25.66 3.28
CA PRO A 71 -22.57 -24.47 4.07
C PRO A 71 -23.26 -23.43 3.17
N PRO A 72 -24.30 -22.74 3.66
CA PRO A 72 -24.99 -21.73 2.87
C PRO A 72 -23.95 -20.74 2.36
N ALA A 73 -23.94 -20.52 1.04
CA ALA A 73 -23.05 -19.55 0.42
C ALA A 73 -23.15 -18.23 1.20
N SER A 74 -22.00 -17.66 1.57
CA SER A 74 -21.96 -16.37 2.25
C SER A 74 -22.74 -15.37 1.41
N LYS A 75 -23.82 -14.82 1.97
CA LYS A 75 -24.62 -13.81 1.27
C LYS A 75 -23.67 -12.66 0.90
N PRO A 76 -23.72 -12.15 -0.33
CA PRO A 76 -22.91 -11.00 -0.70
C PRO A 76 -23.19 -9.85 0.28
N PRO A 77 -22.17 -9.04 0.62
CA PRO A 77 -22.33 -7.92 1.53
C PRO A 77 -23.43 -7.00 1.00
N VAL A 78 -24.34 -6.58 1.88
CA VAL A 78 -25.40 -5.65 1.50
C VAL A 78 -24.76 -4.31 1.13
N PRO A 79 -25.08 -3.75 -0.04
CA PRO A 79 -24.50 -2.47 -0.46
C PRO A 79 -24.90 -1.34 0.51
N LEU A 80 -23.94 -0.44 0.77
CA LEU A 80 -24.09 0.79 1.55
C LEU A 80 -23.67 1.94 0.63
N ILE A 81 -24.45 3.03 0.61
CA ILE A 81 -24.09 4.26 -0.12
C ILE A 81 -23.59 5.28 0.90
N HIS A 82 -22.42 5.88 0.65
CA HIS A 82 -21.88 6.97 1.47
C HIS A 82 -21.81 8.26 0.65
N ILE A 83 -22.44 9.32 1.13
CA ILE A 83 -22.42 10.66 0.55
C ILE A 83 -21.73 11.61 1.53
N VAL A 84 -20.72 12.33 1.07
CA VAL A 84 -20.07 13.41 1.80
C VAL A 84 -20.58 14.72 1.24
N LYS A 85 -21.05 15.64 2.07
CA LYS A 85 -21.63 16.93 1.67
C LYS A 85 -20.78 18.06 2.21
N THR A 86 -20.43 18.98 1.33
CA THR A 86 -19.74 20.23 1.68
C THR A 86 -20.50 21.40 1.08
N ASN A 87 -20.84 22.39 1.90
CA ASN A 87 -21.40 23.65 1.41
C ASN A 87 -20.25 24.65 1.33
N PHE A 88 -19.88 25.07 0.12
CA PHE A 88 -18.69 25.91 -0.07
C PHE A 88 -18.87 27.32 0.52
N LEU A 89 -20.08 27.86 0.43
CA LEU A 89 -20.50 29.13 1.03
C LEU A 89 -21.78 28.88 1.82
N GLN A 90 -21.74 29.05 3.15
CA GLN A 90 -22.93 28.76 3.96
C GLN A 90 -23.64 30.02 4.47
N TYR A 91 -23.02 31.21 4.58
CA TYR A 91 -23.69 32.28 5.35
C TYR A 91 -23.56 33.78 4.98
N GLN A 92 -22.70 34.26 4.07
CA GLN A 92 -22.70 35.68 3.68
C GLN A 92 -22.12 35.90 2.27
N PRO A 93 -22.44 37.02 1.59
CA PRO A 93 -21.72 37.43 0.38
C PRO A 93 -20.23 37.60 0.73
N ALA A 94 -19.43 36.61 0.37
CA ALA A 94 -17.98 36.66 0.54
C ALA A 94 -17.38 37.60 -0.52
N SER A 95 -16.29 38.30 -0.18
CA SER A 95 -15.47 38.94 -1.21
C SER A 95 -14.82 37.87 -2.09
N LEU A 96 -14.47 38.24 -3.33
CA LEU A 96 -13.75 37.35 -4.25
C LEU A 96 -12.47 36.78 -3.59
N GLU A 97 -11.70 37.63 -2.91
CA GLU A 97 -10.48 37.26 -2.17
C GLU A 97 -10.73 36.18 -1.10
N LEU A 98 -11.86 36.25 -0.38
CA LEU A 98 -12.21 35.24 0.62
C LEU A 98 -12.59 33.90 -0.04
N MET A 99 -13.25 33.95 -1.20
CA MET A 99 -13.57 32.74 -1.96
C MET A 99 -12.32 32.08 -2.52
N GLU A 100 -11.36 32.86 -3.07
CA GLU A 100 -10.07 32.36 -3.53
C GLU A 100 -9.28 31.72 -2.38
N ALA A 101 -9.22 32.38 -1.22
CA ALA A 101 -8.59 31.81 -0.04
C ALA A 101 -9.24 30.47 0.39
N ARG A 102 -10.56 30.37 0.32
CA ARG A 102 -11.29 29.10 0.60
C ARG A 102 -11.00 28.02 -0.43
N ILE A 103 -10.84 28.36 -1.71
CA ILE A 103 -10.41 27.40 -2.74
C ILE A 103 -9.02 26.85 -2.38
N GLU A 104 -8.08 27.72 -1.99
CA GLU A 104 -6.73 27.29 -1.62
C GLU A 104 -6.73 26.39 -0.37
N ILE A 105 -7.56 26.71 0.63
CA ILE A 105 -7.76 25.84 1.80
C ILE A 105 -8.35 24.49 1.37
N LEU A 106 -9.40 24.47 0.55
CA LEU A 106 -10.00 23.24 0.04
C LEU A 106 -8.99 22.38 -0.73
N LYS A 107 -8.17 22.99 -1.60
CA LYS A 107 -7.09 22.32 -2.36
C LYS A 107 -6.01 21.76 -1.44
N THR A 108 -5.70 22.45 -0.35
CA THR A 108 -4.59 22.11 0.55
C THR A 108 -4.99 21.04 1.57
N PHE A 109 -6.22 21.11 2.08
CA PHE A 109 -6.67 20.32 3.23
C PHE A 109 -7.75 19.31 2.85
N SER A 110 -8.95 19.78 2.50
CA SER A 110 -10.12 18.91 2.33
C SER A 110 -9.94 17.94 1.16
N LEU A 111 -9.52 18.43 0.00
CA LEU A 111 -9.36 17.62 -1.20
C LEU A 111 -8.33 16.49 -1.00
N PRO A 112 -7.09 16.76 -0.54
CA PRO A 112 -6.13 15.70 -0.28
C PRO A 112 -6.58 14.74 0.82
N SER A 113 -7.39 15.18 1.79
CA SER A 113 -7.91 14.31 2.84
C SER A 113 -8.94 13.31 2.30
N LEU A 114 -9.78 13.71 1.36
CA LEU A 114 -10.81 12.87 0.73
C LEU A 114 -10.25 12.02 -0.41
N ALA A 115 -9.39 12.58 -1.26
CA ALA A 115 -8.74 11.88 -2.36
C ALA A 115 -7.83 10.74 -1.90
N ARG A 116 -7.32 10.81 -0.66
CA ARG A 116 -6.44 9.79 -0.08
C ARG A 116 -7.15 8.77 0.81
N GLN A 117 -8.47 8.87 1.02
CA GLN A 117 -9.21 7.91 1.84
C GLN A 117 -8.96 6.47 1.36
N THR A 118 -8.76 5.53 2.30
CA THR A 118 -8.53 4.11 1.96
C THR A 118 -9.73 3.46 1.29
N GLU A 119 -10.94 3.97 1.56
CA GLU A 119 -12.18 3.59 0.91
C GLU A 119 -12.68 4.72 0.01
N GLN A 120 -12.80 4.46 -1.29
CA GLN A 120 -13.25 5.43 -2.31
C GLN A 120 -14.70 5.18 -2.76
N ASN A 121 -15.40 4.23 -2.14
CA ASN A 121 -16.82 3.99 -2.39
C ASN A 121 -17.71 5.00 -1.64
N PHE A 122 -17.50 6.29 -1.92
CA PHE A 122 -18.33 7.40 -1.48
C PHE A 122 -18.45 8.44 -2.59
N PHE A 123 -19.49 9.28 -2.51
CA PHE A 123 -19.72 10.42 -3.39
C PHE A 123 -19.47 11.70 -2.60
N TRP A 124 -18.56 12.57 -3.04
CA TRP A 124 -18.38 13.89 -2.41
C TRP A 124 -19.11 14.95 -3.23
N ILE A 125 -20.06 15.65 -2.61
CA ILE A 125 -20.89 16.67 -3.25
C ILE A 125 -20.58 18.02 -2.61
N VAL A 126 -19.92 18.86 -3.38
CA VAL A 126 -19.64 20.26 -3.04
C VAL A 126 -20.74 21.11 -3.65
N SER A 127 -21.58 21.71 -2.79
CA SER A 127 -22.67 22.58 -3.21
C SER A 127 -22.23 24.03 -3.19
N VAL A 128 -22.53 24.75 -4.28
CA VAL A 128 -22.26 26.19 -4.43
C VAL A 128 -23.53 26.94 -4.83
N GLU A 129 -23.65 28.20 -4.44
CA GLU A 129 -24.77 29.04 -4.84
C GLU A 129 -24.72 29.35 -6.35
N HIS A 130 -25.87 29.50 -7.00
CA HIS A 130 -25.96 29.77 -8.45
C HIS A 130 -25.34 31.12 -8.85
N ASP A 131 -25.26 32.08 -7.93
CA ASP A 131 -24.66 33.41 -8.13
C ASP A 131 -23.16 33.47 -7.78
N LEU A 132 -22.51 32.32 -7.57
CA LEU A 132 -21.06 32.25 -7.40
C LEU A 132 -20.34 32.89 -8.61
N PRO A 133 -19.33 33.76 -8.40
CA PRO A 133 -18.56 34.33 -9.50
C PRO A 133 -18.01 33.23 -10.42
N GLN A 134 -18.19 33.42 -11.73
CA GLN A 134 -17.81 32.42 -12.75
C GLN A 134 -16.35 31.97 -12.63
N GLU A 135 -15.44 32.86 -12.27
CA GLU A 135 -14.02 32.55 -12.04
C GLU A 135 -13.81 31.54 -10.90
N ILE A 136 -14.52 31.71 -9.77
CA ILE A 136 -14.46 30.79 -8.63
C ILE A 136 -15.07 29.45 -9.02
N LEU A 137 -16.16 29.46 -9.79
CA LEU A 137 -16.81 28.26 -10.29
C LEU A 137 -15.91 27.43 -11.21
N GLU A 138 -15.20 28.09 -12.14
CA GLU A 138 -14.24 27.45 -13.04
C GLU A 138 -13.06 26.85 -12.27
N GLN A 139 -12.53 27.58 -11.29
CA GLN A 139 -11.46 27.06 -10.43
C GLN A 139 -11.90 25.83 -9.64
N LEU A 140 -13.07 25.84 -9.00
CA LEU A 140 -13.61 24.68 -8.30
C LEU A 140 -13.86 23.50 -9.25
N THR A 141 -14.37 23.78 -10.46
CA THR A 141 -14.59 22.77 -11.49
C THR A 141 -13.28 22.09 -11.85
N GLU A 142 -12.23 22.85 -12.18
CA GLU A 142 -10.92 22.29 -12.54
C GLU A 142 -10.26 21.51 -11.40
N VAL A 143 -10.47 21.92 -10.15
CA VAL A 143 -9.96 21.21 -8.97
C VAL A 143 -10.62 19.85 -8.77
N LEU A 144 -11.93 19.74 -8.98
CA LEU A 144 -12.70 18.53 -8.70
C LEU A 144 -12.82 17.58 -9.90
N LYS A 145 -12.72 18.10 -11.13
CA LYS A 145 -12.83 17.36 -12.39
C LYS A 145 -11.97 16.09 -12.51
N PRO A 146 -10.75 16.00 -11.95
CA PRO A 146 -9.96 14.76 -12.02
C PRO A 146 -10.59 13.55 -11.30
N TYR A 147 -11.58 13.78 -10.43
CA TYR A 147 -12.14 12.75 -9.55
C TYR A 147 -13.58 12.40 -9.94
N ALA A 148 -13.78 11.21 -10.50
CA ALA A 148 -15.09 10.77 -11.00
C ALA A 148 -16.20 10.72 -9.92
N ASN A 149 -15.82 10.56 -8.65
CA ASN A 149 -16.75 10.53 -7.52
C ASN A 149 -16.90 11.88 -6.80
N PHE A 150 -16.31 12.98 -7.31
CA PHE A 150 -16.41 14.32 -6.72
C PHE A 150 -17.24 15.23 -7.62
N PHE A 151 -18.30 15.78 -7.04
CA PHE A 151 -19.37 16.47 -7.73
C PHE A 151 -19.43 17.90 -7.25
N LEU A 152 -19.31 18.83 -8.17
CA LEU A 152 -19.67 20.23 -7.96
C LEU A 152 -21.10 20.44 -8.45
N VAL A 153 -21.98 20.93 -7.58
CA VAL A 153 -23.39 21.17 -7.89
C VAL A 153 -23.77 22.62 -7.63
N GLN A 154 -24.34 23.28 -8.63
CA GLN A 154 -24.90 24.63 -8.44
C GLN A 154 -26.34 24.51 -7.93
N ILE A 155 -26.62 25.15 -6.81
CA ILE A 155 -27.94 25.15 -6.19
C ILE A 155 -28.61 26.52 -6.35
N MET A 156 -29.83 26.52 -6.91
CA MET A 156 -30.67 27.72 -6.87
C MET A 156 -31.23 27.87 -5.45
N MET A 157 -30.72 28.85 -4.72
CA MET A 157 -31.25 29.28 -3.43
C MET A 157 -32.60 29.97 -3.63
N ASP A 158 -33.67 29.20 -3.85
CA ASP A 158 -35.00 29.77 -3.80
C ASP A 158 -35.32 30.10 -2.34
N LYS A 159 -35.20 31.40 -2.01
CA LYS A 159 -35.24 31.95 -0.66
C LYS A 159 -36.52 31.48 0.04
N LYS A 160 -36.36 30.54 0.99
CA LYS A 160 -37.34 29.94 1.94
C LYS A 160 -37.61 28.43 1.78
N ALA A 161 -37.02 27.72 0.82
CA ALA A 161 -37.16 26.26 0.79
C ALA A 161 -36.31 25.59 1.89
N GLN A 162 -37.01 24.98 2.83
CA GLN A 162 -36.49 24.46 4.09
C GLN A 162 -35.57 23.23 3.91
N GLY A 163 -34.26 23.42 4.08
CA GLY A 163 -33.30 22.41 4.58
C GLY A 163 -32.71 21.57 3.47
N GLY A 164 -31.38 21.46 3.41
CA GLY A 164 -30.59 20.83 2.33
C GLY A 164 -30.87 19.36 1.99
N ARG A 165 -31.99 18.79 2.46
CA ARG A 165 -32.46 17.41 2.28
C ARG A 165 -32.86 17.08 0.84
N ASP A 166 -33.27 18.09 0.09
CA ASP A 166 -33.82 17.90 -1.26
C ASP A 166 -32.85 18.29 -2.37
N ILE A 167 -31.64 18.77 -2.06
CA ILE A 167 -30.69 19.23 -3.09
C ILE A 167 -30.49 18.12 -4.12
N ILE A 168 -30.05 16.95 -3.68
CA ILE A 168 -29.76 15.81 -4.57
C ILE A 168 -31.02 15.27 -5.30
N ARG A 169 -32.21 15.39 -4.69
CA ARG A 169 -33.46 14.88 -5.28
C ARG A 169 -34.08 15.85 -6.28
N LYS A 170 -33.83 17.15 -6.10
CA LYS A 170 -34.35 18.21 -6.98
C LYS A 170 -33.35 18.58 -8.07
N THR A 171 -32.07 18.31 -7.85
CA THR A 171 -31.03 18.51 -8.86
C THR A 171 -31.25 17.57 -10.03
N GLN A 172 -31.23 18.13 -11.23
CA GLN A 172 -31.15 17.39 -12.47
C GLN A 172 -29.68 17.10 -12.81
N PRO A 173 -29.39 16.12 -13.68
CA PRO A 173 -28.02 15.87 -14.14
C PRO A 173 -27.31 17.12 -14.71
N SER A 174 -28.07 18.07 -15.26
CA SER A 174 -27.55 19.34 -15.79
C SER A 174 -27.01 20.31 -14.73
N ASP A 175 -27.35 20.11 -13.46
CA ASP A 175 -26.97 21.02 -12.37
C ASP A 175 -25.56 20.69 -11.83
N PHE A 176 -24.99 19.58 -12.28
CA PHE A 176 -23.66 19.12 -11.91
C PHE A 176 -22.62 19.54 -12.95
N LEU A 177 -21.55 20.17 -12.48
CA LEU A 177 -20.44 20.65 -13.31
C LEU A 177 -19.28 19.66 -13.40
N THR A 178 -19.18 18.74 -12.44
CA THR A 178 -18.14 17.69 -12.40
C THR A 178 -18.73 16.35 -11.95
N GLY A 179 -17.91 15.30 -12.08
CA GLY A 179 -18.24 13.95 -11.63
C GLY A 179 -19.00 13.11 -12.65
N ASP A 180 -19.11 11.82 -12.37
CA ASP A 180 -19.88 10.85 -13.17
C ASP A 180 -21.36 10.90 -12.76
N THR A 181 -22.10 11.81 -13.38
CA THR A 181 -23.51 12.08 -13.06
C THR A 181 -24.38 10.86 -13.33
N ASP A 182 -24.15 10.13 -14.43
CA ASP A 182 -24.86 8.89 -14.74
C ASP A 182 -24.73 7.86 -13.61
N ARG A 183 -23.51 7.67 -13.09
CA ARG A 183 -23.27 6.80 -11.94
C ARG A 183 -23.95 7.32 -10.68
N LEU A 184 -23.89 8.62 -10.41
CA LEU A 184 -24.57 9.21 -9.25
C LEU A 184 -26.07 8.94 -9.33
N PHE A 185 -26.75 9.33 -10.41
CA PHE A 185 -28.19 9.16 -10.56
C PHE A 185 -28.63 7.70 -10.57
N HIS A 186 -27.85 6.81 -11.19
CA HIS A 186 -28.07 5.37 -11.07
C HIS A 186 -28.04 4.94 -9.60
N VAL A 187 -27.09 5.41 -8.80
CA VAL A 187 -27.00 5.14 -7.36
C VAL A 187 -28.14 5.80 -6.57
N LEU A 188 -28.58 7.01 -6.95
CA LEU A 188 -29.71 7.70 -6.33
C LEU A 188 -31.00 6.89 -6.44
N ASP A 189 -31.22 6.20 -7.56
CA ASP A 189 -32.35 5.28 -7.73
C ASP A 189 -32.30 4.09 -6.76
N PHE A 190 -31.11 3.69 -6.31
CA PHE A 190 -30.92 2.67 -5.27
C PHE A 190 -31.10 3.18 -3.84
N LEU A 191 -31.06 4.50 -3.57
CA LEU A 191 -31.19 5.04 -2.20
C LEU A 191 -32.49 4.61 -1.50
N LYS A 192 -33.54 4.29 -2.26
CA LYS A 192 -34.80 3.76 -1.70
C LYS A 192 -34.68 2.33 -1.17
N LYS A 193 -33.63 1.60 -1.56
CA LYS A 193 -33.46 0.15 -1.36
C LYS A 193 -32.30 -0.20 -0.44
N VAL A 194 -31.35 0.70 -0.21
CA VAL A 194 -30.11 0.44 0.54
C VAL A 194 -29.92 1.46 1.68
N PRO A 195 -29.18 1.12 2.75
CA PRO A 195 -28.81 2.10 3.77
C PRO A 195 -27.93 3.21 3.18
N VAL A 196 -28.08 4.40 3.73
CA VAL A 196 -27.35 5.60 3.29
C VAL A 196 -26.61 6.19 4.47
N LEU A 197 -25.35 6.52 4.26
CA LEU A 197 -24.50 7.24 5.17
C LEU A 197 -24.26 8.64 4.59
N GLU A 198 -24.47 9.69 5.39
CA GLU A 198 -24.25 11.08 5.01
C GLU A 198 -23.25 11.71 5.96
N THR A 199 -22.08 12.12 5.46
CA THR A 199 -21.07 12.88 6.23
C THR A 199 -21.11 14.33 5.83
N HIS A 200 -21.20 15.24 6.80
CA HIS A 200 -21.15 16.68 6.57
C HIS A 200 -19.76 17.21 6.91
N MET A 201 -19.19 18.03 6.02
CA MET A 201 -17.89 18.68 6.19
C MET A 201 -17.95 20.14 5.73
N GLU A 202 -17.22 21.01 6.42
CA GLU A 202 -16.90 22.35 5.91
C GLU A 202 -15.80 22.26 4.83
N PRO A 203 -15.68 23.27 3.94
CA PRO A 203 -14.68 23.28 2.87
C PRO A 203 -13.23 23.39 3.37
N ASP A 204 -13.05 23.54 4.67
CA ASP A 204 -11.79 23.67 5.39
C ASP A 204 -11.57 22.57 6.45
N ASP A 205 -12.43 21.56 6.46
CA ASP A 205 -12.24 20.34 7.24
C ASP A 205 -11.35 19.34 6.50
N ALA A 206 -10.54 18.59 7.24
CA ALA A 206 -9.81 17.43 6.75
C ALA A 206 -10.10 16.20 7.62
N LEU A 207 -10.32 15.06 6.95
CA LEU A 207 -10.57 13.79 7.61
C LEU A 207 -9.30 12.93 7.70
N ASN A 208 -9.23 12.10 8.75
CA ASN A 208 -8.24 11.04 8.83
C ASN A 208 -8.36 10.09 7.61
N VAL A 209 -7.24 9.62 7.08
CA VAL A 209 -7.19 8.77 5.87
C VAL A 209 -7.98 7.46 5.96
N LEU A 210 -8.27 6.98 7.17
CA LEU A 210 -9.03 5.77 7.44
C LEU A 210 -10.50 6.03 7.79
N TYR A 211 -10.92 7.30 7.85
CA TYR A 211 -12.24 7.69 8.36
C TYR A 211 -13.37 7.03 7.57
N MET A 212 -13.32 7.09 6.23
CA MET A 212 -14.38 6.54 5.37
C MET A 212 -14.53 5.02 5.52
N GLU A 213 -13.43 4.29 5.59
CA GLU A 213 -13.44 2.84 5.74
C GLU A 213 -14.04 2.44 7.08
N ALA A 214 -13.57 3.08 8.16
CA ALA A 214 -14.01 2.77 9.51
C ALA A 214 -15.50 3.07 9.72
N ILE A 215 -15.96 4.24 9.26
CA ILE A 215 -17.36 4.64 9.43
C ILE A 215 -18.31 3.77 8.60
N GLN A 216 -17.88 3.36 7.40
CA GLN A 216 -18.65 2.43 6.58
C GLN A 216 -18.67 1.02 7.19
N ALA A 217 -17.56 0.55 7.75
CA ALA A 217 -17.50 -0.75 8.43
C ALA A 217 -18.46 -0.80 9.62
N GLU A 218 -18.46 0.23 10.46
CA GLU A 218 -19.36 0.33 11.60
C GLU A 218 -20.83 0.47 11.17
N ALA A 219 -21.11 1.29 10.16
CA ALA A 219 -22.46 1.40 9.60
C ALA A 219 -22.97 0.07 9.06
N ARG A 220 -22.11 -0.73 8.41
CA ARG A 220 -22.48 -2.09 7.97
C ARG A 220 -22.79 -2.99 9.15
N GLN A 221 -22.00 -2.94 10.22
CA GLN A 221 -22.26 -3.72 11.42
C GLN A 221 -23.63 -3.34 12.04
N ALA A 222 -23.88 -2.05 12.24
CA ALA A 222 -25.08 -1.55 12.89
C ALA A 222 -26.37 -1.76 12.08
N PHE A 223 -26.33 -1.50 10.76
CA PHE A 223 -27.55 -1.55 9.94
C PHE A 223 -27.84 -2.91 9.31
N ILE A 224 -26.81 -3.70 9.02
CA ILE A 224 -26.94 -4.93 8.23
C ILE A 224 -26.81 -6.18 9.12
N GLN A 225 -25.90 -6.19 10.07
CA GLN A 225 -25.60 -7.39 10.84
C GLN A 225 -26.50 -7.56 12.07
N GLU A 226 -27.03 -6.47 12.64
CA GLU A 226 -27.92 -6.56 13.80
C GLU A 226 -29.34 -7.03 13.44
N PRO A 227 -29.86 -8.12 14.06
CA PRO A 227 -31.18 -8.69 13.75
C PRO A 227 -32.37 -7.73 13.96
N LYS A 228 -32.20 -6.74 14.84
CA LYS A 228 -33.15 -5.65 15.10
C LYS A 228 -32.51 -4.29 14.80
N GLY A 229 -31.62 -4.23 13.80
CA GLY A 229 -30.76 -3.07 13.55
C GLY A 229 -31.50 -1.75 13.55
N ARG A 230 -30.84 -0.71 14.07
CA ARG A 230 -31.36 0.64 14.27
C ARG A 230 -31.84 1.25 12.95
N ASP A 231 -32.89 2.05 12.99
CA ASP A 231 -33.42 2.72 11.80
C ASP A 231 -32.55 3.92 11.39
N TRP A 232 -31.75 4.46 12.31
CA TRP A 232 -30.78 5.52 12.06
C TRP A 232 -29.70 5.55 13.15
N MET A 233 -28.59 6.21 12.86
CA MET A 233 -27.47 6.37 13.80
C MET A 233 -26.69 7.65 13.50
N TYR A 234 -26.18 8.30 14.54
CA TYR A 234 -25.26 9.44 14.44
C TYR A 234 -23.88 9.02 14.92
N TRP A 235 -22.87 9.43 14.17
CA TRP A 235 -21.49 9.34 14.56
C TRP A 235 -20.90 10.73 14.71
N CYS A 236 -20.31 10.96 15.86
CA CYS A 236 -19.75 12.24 16.24
C CYS A 236 -18.26 12.14 16.47
N VAL A 237 -17.48 13.02 15.83
CA VAL A 237 -16.05 13.17 16.13
C VAL A 237 -15.89 14.06 17.36
N THR A 238 -15.26 13.55 18.41
CA THR A 238 -15.03 14.29 19.67
C THR A 238 -13.58 14.71 19.87
N LYS A 239 -12.68 14.29 18.97
CA LYS A 239 -11.27 14.66 18.97
C LYS A 239 -10.90 15.27 17.63
N TRP A 240 -10.39 16.50 17.64
CA TRP A 240 -9.91 17.16 16.45
C TRP A 240 -8.70 18.05 16.76
N MET A 241 -7.93 18.32 15.72
CA MET A 241 -6.86 19.31 15.74
C MET A 241 -7.40 20.58 15.11
N GLU A 242 -7.18 21.71 15.76
CA GLU A 242 -7.55 23.01 15.22
C GLU A 242 -6.29 23.79 14.86
N TRP A 243 -6.24 24.29 13.63
CA TRP A 243 -5.17 25.13 13.15
C TRP A 243 -5.60 26.59 13.27
N HIS A 244 -4.95 27.34 14.15
CA HIS A 244 -5.23 28.75 14.37
C HIS A 244 -4.24 29.62 13.62
N TRP A 245 -4.77 30.56 12.84
CA TRP A 245 -4.00 31.64 12.24
C TRP A 245 -3.91 32.82 13.21
N HIS A 246 -2.76 33.00 13.86
CA HIS A 246 -2.52 34.16 14.72
C HIS A 246 -1.85 35.29 13.93
N GLY A 247 -2.65 36.30 13.55
CA GLY A 247 -2.11 37.59 13.14
C GLY A 247 -1.86 38.46 14.38
N THR A 248 -0.61 38.64 14.80
CA THR A 248 -0.31 39.62 15.85
C THR A 248 -0.48 41.03 15.27
N LYS A 249 -1.41 41.81 15.84
CA LYS A 249 -1.40 43.26 15.66
C LYS A 249 -0.33 43.82 16.60
N GLU A 250 0.52 44.68 16.04
CA GLU A 250 1.54 45.48 16.75
C GLU A 250 2.89 44.81 17.04
N SER A 251 3.79 44.86 16.05
CA SER A 251 5.08 45.51 16.27
C SER A 251 5.49 46.21 14.98
N SER A 252 6.05 47.42 15.08
CA SER A 252 6.51 48.24 13.96
C SER A 252 7.73 47.68 13.22
N VAL A 253 8.05 46.38 13.41
CA VAL A 253 9.23 45.72 12.86
C VAL A 253 8.82 44.33 12.31
N GLY A 254 8.21 44.32 11.13
CA GLY A 254 7.97 43.11 10.34
C GLY A 254 6.85 42.20 10.85
N LEU A 255 5.78 42.05 10.05
CA LEU A 255 4.75 41.02 10.25
C LEU A 255 5.39 39.63 10.15
N GLN A 256 5.63 38.97 11.29
CA GLN A 256 5.87 37.52 11.32
C GLN A 256 4.53 36.81 11.48
N LYS A 257 4.18 36.00 10.48
CA LYS A 257 2.97 35.16 10.46
C LYS A 257 3.36 33.78 10.98
N TYR A 258 2.65 33.28 12.00
CA TYR A 258 2.85 31.94 12.54
C TYR A 258 1.50 31.21 12.61
N GLY A 259 1.48 29.94 12.23
CA GLY A 259 0.35 29.04 12.49
C GLY A 259 0.62 28.21 13.75
N ALA A 260 -0.39 28.04 14.60
CA ALA A 260 -0.31 27.16 15.77
C ALA A 260 -1.29 25.99 15.60
N LEU A 261 -0.87 24.78 15.97
CA LEU A 261 -1.74 23.61 16.08
C LEU A 261 -2.16 23.45 17.55
N ALA A 262 -3.45 23.45 17.81
CA ALA A 262 -4.01 23.13 19.11
C ALA A 262 -4.72 21.77 19.03
N GLU A 263 -4.39 20.85 19.94
CA GLU A 263 -5.20 19.64 20.13
C GLU A 263 -6.39 20.02 21.02
N ASN A 264 -7.59 20.00 20.44
CA ASN A 264 -8.80 20.24 21.19
C ASN A 264 -9.44 18.89 21.54
N GLN A 265 -9.44 18.57 22.83
CA GLN A 265 -10.26 17.52 23.40
C GLN A 265 -11.36 18.22 24.20
N ASN A 266 -12.63 17.95 23.89
CA ASN A 266 -13.74 18.36 24.75
C ASN A 266 -13.71 17.53 26.05
N GLY A 267 -12.75 17.85 26.91
CA GLY A 267 -12.45 17.21 28.17
C GLY A 267 -13.14 17.89 29.34
N THR A 268 -14.47 18.02 29.32
CA THR A 268 -15.25 18.25 30.55
C THR A 268 -16.63 17.59 30.47
N ALA A 269 -16.78 16.43 31.13
CA ALA A 269 -17.97 15.87 31.80
C ALA A 269 -19.39 15.85 31.16
N THR A 270 -19.68 16.41 29.98
CA THR A 270 -21.07 16.58 29.52
C THR A 270 -21.57 15.57 28.47
N GLU A 271 -20.76 14.63 27.97
CA GLU A 271 -21.15 13.74 26.85
C GLU A 271 -21.74 14.52 25.64
N THR A 272 -21.29 15.76 25.43
CA THR A 272 -21.83 16.65 24.39
C THR A 272 -21.06 16.46 23.09
N CYS A 273 -21.79 16.14 22.04
CA CYS A 273 -21.27 16.07 20.69
C CYS A 273 -21.10 17.51 20.16
N ASP A 274 -19.86 17.96 20.01
CA ASP A 274 -19.59 19.23 19.35
C ASP A 274 -19.72 19.05 17.84
N MET A 275 -20.93 19.27 17.38
CA MET A 275 -21.33 19.14 15.99
C MET A 275 -20.86 20.29 15.09
N THR A 276 -19.90 21.10 15.55
CA THR A 276 -19.13 21.98 14.66
C THR A 276 -18.01 21.24 13.91
N ALA A 277 -17.67 20.01 14.34
CA ALA A 277 -16.80 19.09 13.60
C ALA A 277 -17.61 18.19 12.65
N ALA A 278 -16.92 17.45 11.76
CA ALA A 278 -17.57 16.54 10.81
C ALA A 278 -18.54 15.57 11.50
N VAL A 279 -19.80 15.54 11.05
CA VAL A 279 -20.86 14.67 11.57
C VAL A 279 -21.27 13.68 10.50
N THR A 280 -21.39 12.41 10.87
CA THR A 280 -21.90 11.37 9.98
C THR A 280 -23.23 10.82 10.48
N VAL A 281 -24.22 10.73 9.59
CA VAL A 281 -25.58 10.23 9.87
C VAL A 281 -25.87 9.04 8.97
N GLY A 282 -26.28 7.92 9.55
CA GLY A 282 -26.70 6.74 8.81
C GLY A 282 -28.19 6.49 8.96
N VAL A 283 -28.85 6.04 7.90
CA VAL A 283 -30.28 5.74 7.91
C VAL A 283 -30.53 4.39 7.22
N LYS A 284 -31.35 3.55 7.86
CA LYS A 284 -31.78 2.24 7.37
C LYS A 284 -32.90 2.38 6.34
N ARG A 285 -32.96 1.38 5.44
CA ARG A 285 -33.91 1.26 4.32
C ARG A 285 -35.33 1.72 4.65
N GLY A 286 -35.90 2.59 3.82
CA GLY A 286 -37.33 2.95 3.85
C GLY A 286 -37.75 3.95 4.95
N TYR A 287 -36.85 4.32 5.86
CA TYR A 287 -37.10 5.27 6.96
C TYR A 287 -36.64 6.71 6.67
N LEU A 288 -36.13 6.97 5.46
CA LEU A 288 -35.68 8.30 5.03
C LEU A 288 -36.76 9.39 5.10
N THR A 289 -38.03 9.03 5.32
CA THR A 289 -39.18 9.93 5.32
C THR A 289 -39.62 10.41 6.71
N LYS A 290 -39.15 9.82 7.81
CA LYS A 290 -39.74 10.07 9.15
C LYS A 290 -38.81 10.56 10.24
N LEU A 291 -37.50 10.59 9.99
CA LEU A 291 -36.55 11.13 10.93
C LEU A 291 -35.84 12.32 10.32
N ILE A 292 -35.26 13.16 11.18
CA ILE A 292 -34.61 14.45 10.89
C ILE A 292 -35.63 15.59 11.03
N VAL A 293 -35.78 16.09 12.24
CA VAL A 293 -36.23 17.46 12.54
C VAL A 293 -34.97 18.36 12.51
N TRP A 294 -35.18 19.63 12.16
CA TRP A 294 -34.18 20.66 11.88
C TRP A 294 -33.30 21.06 13.08
N THR A 295 -32.07 21.55 12.83
CA THR A 295 -31.66 22.97 12.98
C THR A 295 -30.27 23.24 12.36
N SER A 296 -30.01 24.48 11.97
CA SER A 296 -28.70 25.06 11.61
C SER A 296 -27.84 25.40 12.83
N HIS A 297 -28.19 24.85 14.00
CA HIS A 297 -27.69 25.25 15.31
C HIS A 297 -27.38 23.97 16.13
N PRO A 298 -26.11 23.57 16.20
CA PRO A 298 -25.74 22.24 16.68
C PRO A 298 -26.14 21.93 18.14
N HIS A 299 -26.40 22.92 18.98
CA HIS A 299 -26.92 22.70 20.34
C HIS A 299 -28.35 22.12 20.37
N LEU A 300 -29.18 22.34 19.35
CA LEU A 300 -30.59 21.94 19.36
C LEU A 300 -30.82 20.47 18.92
N LEU A 301 -29.91 19.87 18.14
CA LEU A 301 -30.02 18.46 17.75
C LEU A 301 -29.72 17.52 18.93
N GLN A 302 -28.76 17.88 19.78
CA GLN A 302 -28.44 17.08 20.96
C GLN A 302 -29.62 17.06 21.93
N GLU A 303 -30.28 18.21 22.14
CA GLU A 303 -31.51 18.28 22.93
C GLU A 303 -32.65 17.43 22.33
N GLU A 304 -32.77 17.37 21.00
CA GLU A 304 -33.76 16.52 20.32
C GLU A 304 -33.46 15.03 20.42
N VAL A 305 -32.20 14.62 20.23
CA VAL A 305 -31.77 13.22 20.23
C VAL A 305 -31.72 12.63 21.63
N THR A 306 -31.48 13.46 22.66
CA THR A 306 -31.47 13.03 24.07
C THR A 306 -32.84 13.07 24.75
N LYS A 307 -33.88 13.60 24.09
CA LYS A 307 -35.26 13.51 24.60
C LYS A 307 -35.66 12.03 24.80
N PRO A 308 -36.21 11.65 25.97
CA PRO A 308 -36.62 10.27 26.26
C PRO A 308 -37.63 9.67 25.27
N ALA A 309 -38.36 10.52 24.54
CA ALA A 309 -39.37 10.10 23.56
C ALA A 309 -38.78 9.73 22.18
N THR A 310 -37.52 10.07 21.91
CA THR A 310 -36.87 9.79 20.62
C THR A 310 -36.36 8.36 20.61
N SER A 311 -36.97 7.49 19.80
CA SER A 311 -36.50 6.10 19.58
C SER A 311 -35.95 5.95 18.16
N CYS A 312 -34.86 5.19 18.02
CA CYS A 312 -34.24 4.89 16.74
C CYS A 312 -34.61 3.52 16.17
N GLY A 313 -35.84 3.08 16.46
CA GLY A 313 -36.36 1.80 16.02
C GLY A 313 -36.07 0.67 17.01
N GLY A 314 -36.95 -0.33 17.05
CA GLY A 314 -36.85 -1.43 18.02
C GLY A 314 -36.95 -0.95 19.47
N ASN A 315 -36.07 -1.46 20.33
CA ASN A 315 -36.02 -1.11 21.76
C ASN A 315 -34.92 -0.08 22.07
N TYR A 316 -34.37 0.60 21.07
CA TYR A 316 -33.27 1.55 21.23
C TYR A 316 -33.79 2.96 21.50
N THR A 317 -33.19 3.62 22.50
CA THR A 317 -33.40 5.04 22.83
C THR A 317 -32.54 5.92 21.94
N GLY A 318 -32.84 7.22 21.85
CA GLY A 318 -32.05 8.16 21.07
C GLY A 318 -30.57 8.21 21.48
N ARG A 319 -30.28 8.01 22.78
CA ARG A 319 -28.91 7.92 23.31
C ARG A 319 -28.18 6.69 22.79
N ASP A 320 -28.87 5.56 22.64
CA ASP A 320 -28.26 4.34 22.09
C ASP A 320 -27.74 4.58 20.68
N CYS A 321 -28.39 5.46 19.91
CA CYS A 321 -28.09 5.78 18.51
C CYS A 321 -27.09 6.91 18.29
N LEU A 322 -26.46 7.40 19.35
CA LEU A 322 -25.30 8.28 19.27
C LEU A 322 -24.03 7.46 19.53
N VAL A 323 -23.15 7.40 18.53
CA VAL A 323 -21.85 6.73 18.62
C VAL A 323 -20.77 7.81 18.53
N PHE A 324 -19.79 7.75 19.42
CA PHE A 324 -18.64 8.64 19.36
C PHE A 324 -17.53 7.96 18.54
N ALA A 325 -17.11 8.62 17.46
CA ALA A 325 -16.14 8.13 16.49
C ALA A 325 -14.69 8.13 17.04
N ASP A 326 -14.44 8.78 18.17
CA ASP A 326 -13.17 8.69 18.91
C ASP A 326 -12.87 7.27 19.44
N LYS A 327 -13.89 6.45 19.68
CA LYS A 327 -13.73 5.01 19.95
C LYS A 327 -13.10 4.27 18.78
N LEU A 328 -13.12 4.85 17.59
CA LEU A 328 -12.45 4.33 16.40
C LEU A 328 -11.01 4.88 16.25
N GLY A 329 -10.57 5.82 17.11
CA GLY A 329 -9.18 6.29 17.18
C GLY A 329 -8.80 7.39 16.21
N PHE A 330 -9.75 8.21 15.73
CA PHE A 330 -9.48 9.23 14.70
C PHE A 330 -9.51 10.66 15.24
N ALA A 331 -8.60 11.47 14.71
CA ALA A 331 -8.64 12.93 14.82
C ALA A 331 -9.01 13.51 13.45
N THR A 332 -9.90 14.50 13.42
CA THR A 332 -10.09 15.39 12.27
C THR A 332 -9.24 16.63 12.42
N MET A 333 -8.98 17.36 11.33
CA MET A 333 -8.28 18.65 11.40
C MET A 333 -9.17 19.73 10.82
N ARG A 334 -9.23 20.89 11.48
CA ARG A 334 -10.02 22.04 11.07
C ARG A 334 -9.15 23.29 11.06
N THR A 335 -9.39 24.21 10.12
CA THR A 335 -8.73 25.52 10.16
C THR A 335 -9.66 26.56 10.75
N HIS A 336 -9.21 27.35 11.73
CA HIS A 336 -9.99 28.46 12.25
C HIS A 336 -9.71 29.73 11.43
N ASN A 337 -10.70 30.22 10.69
CA ASN A 337 -10.58 31.50 9.99
C ASN A 337 -11.01 32.67 10.91
N PRO A 338 -10.09 33.56 11.35
CA PRO A 338 -10.40 34.63 12.30
C PRO A 338 -11.37 35.70 11.77
N THR A 339 -11.72 35.68 10.48
CA THR A 339 -12.70 36.63 9.90
C THR A 339 -14.12 36.45 10.43
N TYR A 340 -14.48 35.29 10.99
CA TYR A 340 -15.81 35.09 11.59
C TYR A 340 -15.97 35.73 12.98
N ALA A 341 -14.90 35.82 13.78
CA ALA A 341 -14.98 36.35 15.14
C ALA A 341 -14.95 37.89 15.21
N ALA A 342 -14.41 38.55 14.18
CA ALA A 342 -14.20 40.00 14.19
C ALA A 342 -15.49 40.84 14.10
N VAL A 343 -16.64 40.23 13.78
CA VAL A 343 -17.91 40.95 13.58
C VAL A 343 -18.86 40.80 14.78
N GLU A 344 -18.69 39.81 15.67
CA GLU A 344 -19.77 39.46 16.61
C GLU A 344 -19.51 39.58 18.12
N ASN A 345 -18.32 39.94 18.61
CA ASN A 345 -18.16 40.17 20.07
C ASN A 345 -17.16 41.29 20.43
N GLN A 346 -17.67 42.50 20.67
CA GLN A 346 -16.99 43.52 21.48
C GLN A 346 -17.35 43.33 22.96
N HIS A 347 -16.72 42.38 23.64
CA HIS A 347 -16.56 42.45 25.10
C HIS A 347 -15.19 41.89 25.48
N VAL A 348 -14.27 42.81 25.78
CA VAL A 348 -12.93 42.53 26.30
C VAL A 348 -13.07 42.13 27.76
N VAL A 349 -12.76 40.87 28.08
CA VAL A 349 -12.47 40.43 29.45
C VAL A 349 -10.97 40.21 29.54
N THR A 350 -10.32 40.98 30.41
CA THR A 350 -8.91 40.85 30.77
C THR A 350 -8.70 39.60 31.63
N HIS A 351 -7.86 38.66 31.20
CA HIS A 351 -7.35 37.58 32.04
C HIS A 351 -5.86 37.79 32.35
N ASP A 352 -5.50 37.37 33.56
CA ASP A 352 -4.31 37.69 34.35
C ASP A 352 -3.14 36.74 34.03
N ASP A 353 -1.92 37.28 33.96
CA ASP A 353 -0.68 36.60 33.57
C ASP A 353 -0.08 35.78 34.74
N SER A 354 -0.22 34.45 34.74
CA SER A 354 0.49 33.62 35.72
C SER A 354 0.89 32.19 35.29
N ASP A 355 1.03 31.91 33.99
CA ASP A 355 1.52 30.60 33.49
C ASP A 355 2.65 30.74 32.44
N THR A 356 3.69 31.52 32.76
CA THR A 356 4.80 31.81 31.84
C THR A 356 5.89 30.73 31.76
N ASP A 357 5.93 29.75 32.68
CA ASP A 357 7.05 28.79 32.74
C ASP A 357 6.85 27.51 31.91
N ALA A 358 5.60 27.15 31.57
CA ALA A 358 5.33 25.98 30.70
C ALA A 358 5.49 26.30 29.19
N VAL A 359 5.37 27.58 28.81
CA VAL A 359 5.48 28.05 27.42
C VAL A 359 6.94 28.15 26.96
N ALA A 360 7.87 28.36 27.89
CA ALA A 360 9.29 28.55 27.58
C ALA A 360 9.99 27.28 27.01
N LEU A 361 9.55 26.07 27.38
CA LEU A 361 10.17 24.83 26.90
C LEU A 361 9.72 24.43 25.48
N GLN A 362 8.47 24.74 25.10
CA GLN A 362 7.96 24.51 23.74
C GLN A 362 8.47 25.57 22.74
N TRP A 363 8.85 26.75 23.24
CA TRP A 363 9.40 27.84 22.42
C TRP A 363 10.76 27.52 21.79
N THR A 364 11.64 26.81 22.51
CA THR A 364 12.99 26.49 22.04
C THR A 364 13.03 25.52 20.86
N GLU A 365 12.03 24.65 20.71
CA GLU A 365 12.01 23.63 19.66
C GLU A 365 11.40 24.16 18.35
N ALA A 366 10.37 25.01 18.44
CA ALA A 366 9.83 25.75 17.31
C ALA A 366 10.81 26.77 16.74
N GLN A 367 11.57 27.48 17.60
CA GLN A 367 12.63 28.40 17.16
C GLN A 367 13.77 27.66 16.43
N ARG A 368 14.06 26.42 16.81
CA ARG A 368 15.08 25.58 16.17
C ARG A 368 14.66 25.13 14.77
N MET A 369 13.39 24.75 14.60
CA MET A 369 12.81 24.36 13.31
C MET A 369 12.73 25.56 12.34
N PHE A 370 12.34 26.74 12.83
CA PHE A 370 12.22 27.95 12.02
C PHE A 370 13.58 28.55 11.63
N ALA A 371 14.59 28.47 12.50
CA ALA A 371 15.97 28.85 12.18
C ALA A 371 16.57 27.94 11.10
N LEU A 372 16.20 26.66 11.06
CA LEU A 372 16.63 25.70 10.05
C LEU A 372 16.01 26.00 8.67
N GLU A 373 14.72 26.34 8.62
CA GLU A 373 14.03 26.72 7.37
C GLU A 373 14.50 28.08 6.83
N LYS A 374 14.70 29.07 7.70
CA LYS A 374 15.22 30.39 7.28
C LYS A 374 16.67 30.29 6.79
N ALA A 375 17.53 29.52 7.46
CA ALA A 375 18.89 29.25 7.01
C ALA A 375 18.89 28.51 5.66
N ASN A 376 17.98 27.58 5.43
CA ASN A 376 17.84 26.90 4.13
C ASN A 376 17.36 27.85 3.03
N ALA A 377 16.45 28.78 3.32
CA ALA A 377 15.97 29.77 2.34
C ALA A 377 17.02 30.85 2.00
N GLU A 378 17.81 31.31 2.98
CA GLU A 378 18.90 32.26 2.76
C GLU A 378 20.09 31.61 2.01
N VAL A 379 20.41 30.34 2.29
CA VAL A 379 21.45 29.57 1.56
C VAL A 379 21.04 29.30 0.10
N VAL A 380 19.75 29.09 -0.18
CA VAL A 380 19.24 28.93 -1.55
C VAL A 380 19.26 30.25 -2.32
N ASN A 381 18.94 31.37 -1.68
CA ASN A 381 18.94 32.68 -2.35
C ASN A 381 20.34 33.28 -2.54
N GLN A 382 21.30 33.06 -1.61
CA GLN A 382 22.70 33.45 -1.81
C GLN A 382 23.40 32.61 -2.89
N ARG A 383 23.04 31.33 -3.05
CA ARG A 383 23.63 30.46 -4.09
C ARG A 383 23.18 30.75 -5.52
N ILE A 384 22.11 31.54 -5.71
CA ILE A 384 21.65 31.96 -7.05
C ILE A 384 22.41 33.21 -7.56
N ALA A 385 23.03 33.99 -6.66
CA ALA A 385 23.73 35.23 -7.04
C ALA A 385 25.20 35.01 -7.47
N ASP A 386 25.84 33.90 -7.09
CA ASP A 386 27.31 33.73 -7.19
C ASP A 386 27.81 32.62 -8.12
N ILE A 387 27.01 32.14 -9.10
CA ILE A 387 27.49 31.09 -10.03
C ILE A 387 28.26 31.73 -11.21
N PRO A 388 29.58 31.46 -11.37
CA PRO A 388 30.36 31.94 -12.51
C PRO A 388 29.97 31.22 -13.80
N LEU A 389 29.94 32.00 -14.87
CA LEU A 389 29.43 31.68 -16.19
C LEU A 389 30.39 30.79 -17.00
N TYR A 390 30.64 29.54 -16.58
CA TYR A 390 31.36 28.57 -17.41
C TYR A 390 30.86 27.14 -17.19
N TYR A 391 29.94 26.70 -18.06
CA TYR A 391 29.86 25.38 -18.72
C TYR A 391 28.52 25.32 -19.48
N LEU A 392 28.53 25.78 -20.74
CA LEU A 392 27.40 25.63 -21.67
C LEU A 392 27.54 24.30 -22.44
N TYR A 393 26.77 23.29 -22.04
CA TYR A 393 26.18 22.27 -22.92
C TYR A 393 24.70 22.13 -22.53
N PRO A 394 23.78 21.85 -23.48
CA PRO A 394 22.41 22.33 -23.38
C PRO A 394 21.52 21.50 -22.42
N PRO A 395 20.62 22.14 -21.65
CA PRO A 395 19.66 21.49 -20.77
C PRO A 395 18.38 21.18 -21.57
N ARG A 396 18.20 19.95 -22.05
CA ARG A 396 16.91 19.55 -22.65
C ARG A 396 16.40 18.16 -22.24
N ALA A 397 17.16 17.35 -21.50
CA ALA A 397 16.70 16.02 -21.08
C ALA A 397 16.14 15.97 -19.65
N ASP A 398 16.48 16.95 -18.81
CA ASP A 398 16.34 16.80 -17.36
C ASP A 398 14.89 16.98 -16.89
N ARG A 399 14.15 17.95 -17.47
CA ARG A 399 12.74 18.20 -17.12
C ARG A 399 11.77 17.15 -17.65
N PHE A 400 12.13 16.43 -18.71
CA PHE A 400 11.24 15.42 -19.30
C PHE A 400 11.15 14.16 -18.43
N LEU A 401 12.20 13.82 -17.67
CA LEU A 401 12.23 12.58 -16.91
C LEU A 401 11.43 12.66 -15.60
N ASP A 402 11.63 13.73 -14.83
CA ASP A 402 10.88 13.96 -13.58
C ASP A 402 9.39 14.10 -13.88
N HIS A 403 9.03 14.72 -15.01
CA HIS A 403 7.66 14.74 -15.48
C HIS A 403 7.15 13.34 -15.81
N ASN A 404 7.92 12.49 -16.51
CA ASN A 404 7.47 11.14 -16.88
C ASN A 404 7.37 10.17 -15.70
N ILE A 405 8.29 10.23 -14.74
CA ILE A 405 8.21 9.42 -13.51
C ILE A 405 7.05 9.93 -12.66
N SER A 406 6.95 11.24 -12.44
CA SER A 406 5.81 11.82 -11.72
C SER A 406 4.50 11.47 -12.40
N GLN A 407 4.40 11.59 -13.72
CA GLN A 407 3.19 11.24 -14.47
C GLN A 407 2.89 9.75 -14.43
N ALA A 408 3.90 8.87 -14.50
CA ALA A 408 3.71 7.43 -14.29
C ALA A 408 3.20 7.12 -12.87
N ILE A 409 3.68 7.87 -11.86
CA ILE A 409 3.20 7.82 -10.48
C ILE A 409 1.76 8.34 -10.39
N THR A 410 1.40 9.39 -11.11
CA THR A 410 0.03 9.92 -11.15
C THR A 410 -0.94 8.97 -11.85
N ASP A 411 -0.49 8.32 -12.94
CA ASP A 411 -1.29 7.37 -13.73
C ASP A 411 -1.54 6.06 -12.96
N ILE A 412 -0.56 5.59 -12.19
CA ILE A 412 -0.74 4.47 -11.27
C ILE A 412 -1.34 5.02 -9.99
N SER A 413 -2.67 5.05 -9.94
CA SER A 413 -3.44 5.44 -8.76
C SER A 413 -2.82 4.85 -7.47
N ILE A 414 -2.04 5.66 -6.75
CA ILE A 414 -1.36 5.25 -5.51
C ILE A 414 -2.39 4.70 -4.51
N SER A 415 -3.63 5.18 -4.57
CA SER A 415 -4.74 4.66 -3.77
C SER A 415 -5.08 3.19 -4.06
N LYS A 416 -4.85 2.66 -5.27
CA LYS A 416 -4.98 1.22 -5.56
C LYS A 416 -3.85 0.38 -4.95
N LEU A 417 -2.67 0.97 -4.76
CA LEU A 417 -1.51 0.29 -4.17
C LEU A 417 -1.54 0.34 -2.65
N LEU A 418 -2.00 1.45 -2.07
CA LEU A 418 -2.14 1.62 -0.62
C LEU A 418 -3.34 0.88 -0.04
N HIS A 419 -4.24 0.37 -0.90
CA HIS A 419 -5.35 -0.44 -0.45
C HIS A 419 -4.84 -1.84 -0.09
N ILE A 420 -4.44 -2.02 1.18
CA ILE A 420 -4.37 -3.34 1.78
C ILE A 420 -5.78 -3.92 1.61
N PRO A 421 -5.97 -5.04 0.90
CA PRO A 421 -7.31 -5.49 0.56
C PRO A 421 -8.08 -5.73 1.86
N SER A 422 -9.11 -4.92 2.14
CA SER A 422 -9.92 -4.95 3.38
C SER A 422 -10.62 -6.31 3.61
N ASN A 423 -10.62 -7.17 2.59
CA ASN A 423 -11.15 -8.53 2.60
C ASN A 423 -10.08 -9.62 2.79
N THR A 424 -8.81 -9.26 3.01
CA THR A 424 -7.77 -10.25 3.33
C THR A 424 -8.01 -10.78 4.73
N THR A 425 -8.68 -11.92 4.82
CA THR A 425 -8.74 -12.66 6.07
C THR A 425 -7.31 -13.06 6.42
N TYR A 426 -6.78 -12.48 7.49
CA TYR A 426 -5.60 -12.97 8.20
C TYR A 426 -5.65 -14.50 8.35
N PRO A 427 -4.51 -15.20 8.45
CA PRO A 427 -4.48 -16.66 8.52
C PRO A 427 -5.47 -17.16 9.57
N LYS A 428 -6.59 -17.71 9.12
CA LYS A 428 -7.46 -18.49 9.99
C LYS A 428 -6.83 -19.86 10.11
N VAL A 429 -7.13 -20.52 11.21
CA VAL A 429 -6.74 -21.91 11.50
C VAL A 429 -6.84 -22.78 10.22
N TYR A 430 -5.70 -23.24 9.69
CA TYR A 430 -5.60 -23.81 8.33
C TYR A 430 -6.52 -25.01 8.15
N LYS A 431 -7.26 -25.09 7.03
CA LYS A 431 -8.16 -26.22 6.79
C LYS A 431 -7.38 -27.49 6.44
N SER A 432 -7.94 -28.64 6.79
CA SER A 432 -7.41 -29.94 6.32
C SER A 432 -7.38 -29.94 4.79
N GLY A 433 -6.27 -30.37 4.19
CA GLY A 433 -6.08 -30.35 2.74
C GLY A 433 -5.61 -29.01 2.18
N SER A 434 -4.88 -28.21 2.98
CA SER A 434 -4.16 -27.03 2.49
C SER A 434 -2.69 -27.10 2.88
N VAL A 435 -1.82 -26.42 2.13
CA VAL A 435 -0.43 -26.18 2.52
C VAL A 435 -0.35 -25.15 3.65
N PHE A 436 0.53 -25.38 4.62
CA PHE A 436 0.88 -24.42 5.65
C PHE A 436 2.16 -23.68 5.24
N HIS A 437 2.13 -22.35 5.13
CA HIS A 437 3.22 -21.58 4.54
C HIS A 437 3.88 -20.66 5.56
N ILE A 438 5.17 -20.89 5.79
CA ILE A 438 6.04 -20.04 6.59
C ILE A 438 7.04 -19.31 5.69
N ILE A 439 7.26 -18.05 5.98
CA ILE A 439 8.26 -17.22 5.34
C ILE A 439 9.28 -16.81 6.39
N LYS A 440 10.55 -16.87 6.06
CA LYS A 440 11.66 -16.58 6.97
C LYS A 440 12.54 -15.48 6.40
N THR A 441 12.84 -14.50 7.24
CA THR A 441 13.75 -13.40 6.94
C THR A 441 14.73 -13.24 8.08
N ARG A 442 15.96 -12.84 7.77
CA ARG A 442 16.99 -12.52 8.77
C ARG A 442 17.21 -11.03 8.80
N PHE A 443 17.10 -10.44 9.97
CA PHE A 443 17.34 -9.02 10.20
C PHE A 443 18.43 -8.86 11.26
N MET A 444 19.62 -8.41 10.85
CA MET A 444 20.74 -8.08 11.76
C MET A 444 21.25 -9.21 12.66
N GLN A 445 20.96 -10.49 12.36
CA GLN A 445 21.55 -11.62 13.09
C GLN A 445 23.08 -11.56 13.06
N TYR A 446 23.76 -11.90 14.16
CA TYR A 446 25.23 -11.87 14.28
C TYR A 446 25.87 -10.49 14.03
N GLN A 447 25.08 -9.43 13.95
CA GLN A 447 25.52 -8.05 13.75
C GLN A 447 24.82 -7.06 14.70
N PRO A 448 24.46 -7.43 15.95
CA PRO A 448 23.55 -6.65 16.80
C PRO A 448 24.01 -5.22 17.09
N LYS A 449 25.33 -5.02 17.15
CA LYS A 449 25.99 -3.78 17.60
C LYS A 449 26.41 -2.84 16.45
N LEU A 450 26.04 -3.17 15.21
CA LEU A 450 26.32 -2.35 14.04
C LEU A 450 25.10 -1.46 13.77
N LEU A 451 24.98 -0.38 14.56
CA LEU A 451 23.79 0.47 14.61
C LEU A 451 23.52 1.20 13.29
N GLU A 452 24.52 1.82 12.68
CA GLU A 452 24.36 2.57 11.43
C GLU A 452 24.09 1.64 10.24
N LEU A 453 24.74 0.46 10.22
CA LEU A 453 24.38 -0.61 9.28
C LEU A 453 22.94 -1.09 9.51
N GLY A 454 22.54 -1.25 10.77
CA GLY A 454 21.20 -1.68 11.16
C GLY A 454 20.13 -0.68 10.78
N LYS A 455 20.37 0.62 10.98
CA LYS A 455 19.47 1.69 10.53
C LYS A 455 19.33 1.69 9.01
N ALA A 456 20.43 1.57 8.27
CA ALA A 456 20.38 1.49 6.82
C ALA A 456 19.55 0.29 6.32
N ARG A 457 19.73 -0.88 6.94
CA ARG A 457 18.91 -2.07 6.64
C ARG A 457 17.46 -1.92 7.08
N LEU A 458 17.18 -1.22 8.17
CA LEU A 458 15.82 -0.90 8.60
C LEU A 458 15.12 0.00 7.57
N GLU A 459 15.81 0.98 6.99
CA GLU A 459 15.26 1.82 5.92
C GLU A 459 15.02 1.03 4.62
N LEU A 460 15.89 0.08 4.28
CA LEU A 460 15.63 -0.87 3.20
C LEU A 460 14.44 -1.78 3.51
N PHE A 461 14.31 -2.25 4.75
CA PHE A 461 13.20 -3.07 5.19
C PHE A 461 11.86 -2.33 5.08
N LYS A 462 11.79 -1.07 5.54
CA LYS A 462 10.63 -0.18 5.43
C LYS A 462 10.28 0.12 3.97
N THR A 463 11.29 0.28 3.11
CA THR A 463 11.10 0.71 1.72
C THR A 463 10.75 -0.44 0.78
N PHE A 464 11.39 -1.60 0.90
CA PHE A 464 11.28 -2.72 -0.05
C PHE A 464 10.56 -3.92 0.56
N CYS A 465 11.10 -4.45 1.65
CA CYS A 465 10.69 -5.74 2.20
C CYS A 465 9.26 -5.71 2.76
N LEU A 466 8.99 -4.83 3.74
CA LEU A 466 7.70 -4.76 4.41
C LEU A 466 6.55 -4.46 3.44
N PRO A 467 6.60 -3.44 2.55
CA PRO A 467 5.52 -3.17 1.61
C PRO A 467 5.22 -4.36 0.69
N SER A 468 6.26 -5.05 0.19
CA SER A 468 6.06 -6.21 -0.70
C SER A 468 5.36 -7.38 -0.01
N MET A 469 5.52 -7.51 1.31
CA MET A 469 4.86 -8.53 2.13
C MET A 469 3.44 -8.14 2.52
N LEU A 470 3.23 -6.87 2.85
CA LEU A 470 1.91 -6.32 3.19
C LEU A 470 0.91 -6.47 2.06
N HIS A 471 1.35 -6.28 0.82
CA HIS A 471 0.48 -6.27 -0.35
C HIS A 471 0.40 -7.62 -1.07
N GLN A 472 0.86 -8.71 -0.44
CA GLN A 472 0.69 -10.04 -1.00
C GLN A 472 -0.81 -10.35 -1.22
N THR A 473 -1.16 -10.89 -2.40
CA THR A 473 -2.55 -11.15 -2.79
C THR A 473 -3.25 -12.15 -1.86
N THR A 474 -2.48 -13.01 -1.21
CA THR A 474 -2.92 -13.83 -0.09
C THR A 474 -2.18 -13.41 1.17
N GLN A 475 -2.92 -13.24 2.26
CA GLN A 475 -2.37 -13.04 3.61
C GLN A 475 -2.34 -14.35 4.42
N ASN A 476 -2.63 -15.50 3.79
CA ASN A 476 -2.65 -16.80 4.45
C ASN A 476 -1.24 -17.40 4.57
N PHE A 477 -0.36 -16.74 5.29
CA PHE A 477 1.01 -17.18 5.60
C PHE A 477 1.47 -16.64 6.96
N PHE A 478 2.53 -17.22 7.51
CA PHE A 478 3.21 -16.70 8.70
C PHE A 478 4.58 -16.18 8.29
N TRP A 479 4.93 -14.95 8.68
CA TRP A 479 6.23 -14.37 8.38
C TRP A 479 7.06 -14.22 9.65
N LEU A 480 8.12 -15.01 9.77
CA LEU A 480 9.04 -15.01 10.90
C LEU A 480 10.31 -14.25 10.51
N ILE A 481 10.51 -13.10 11.17
CA ILE A 481 11.68 -12.24 11.02
C ILE A 481 12.58 -12.53 12.21
N TYR A 482 13.71 -13.20 11.95
CA TYR A 482 14.68 -13.56 12.96
C TYR A 482 15.69 -12.43 13.13
N THR A 483 15.92 -12.02 14.37
CA THR A 483 16.95 -11.06 14.73
C THR A 483 17.90 -11.61 15.79
N ASP A 484 18.97 -10.87 16.04
CA ASP A 484 19.92 -11.19 17.11
C ASP A 484 19.27 -10.92 18.48
N PRO A 485 19.40 -11.83 19.46
CA PRO A 485 18.89 -11.59 20.81
C PRO A 485 19.42 -10.31 21.49
N ASP A 486 20.63 -9.88 21.11
CA ASP A 486 21.27 -8.67 21.63
C ASP A 486 21.09 -7.47 20.67
N LEU A 487 20.12 -7.50 19.75
CA LEU A 487 19.86 -6.41 18.80
C LEU A 487 19.72 -5.07 19.54
N ASP A 488 20.36 -4.03 19.00
CA ASP A 488 20.23 -2.66 19.51
C ASP A 488 18.77 -2.24 19.77
N ASP A 489 18.52 -1.67 20.95
CA ASP A 489 17.19 -1.34 21.44
C ASP A 489 16.41 -0.44 20.47
N TYR A 490 17.08 0.54 19.83
CA TYR A 490 16.40 1.41 18.86
C TYR A 490 15.89 0.60 17.67
N LEU A 491 16.72 -0.30 17.11
CA LEU A 491 16.34 -1.14 15.99
C LEU A 491 15.22 -2.13 16.35
N LEU A 492 15.30 -2.71 17.54
CA LEU A 492 14.30 -3.64 18.06
C LEU A 492 12.95 -2.93 18.21
N GLN A 493 12.91 -1.79 18.92
CA GLN A 493 11.66 -1.05 19.17
C GLN A 493 11.02 -0.51 17.88
N GLU A 494 11.82 0.03 16.95
CA GLU A 494 11.28 0.49 15.67
C GLU A 494 10.71 -0.67 14.85
N THR A 495 11.35 -1.83 14.87
CA THR A 495 10.86 -3.02 14.15
C THR A 495 9.59 -3.59 14.81
N ILE A 496 9.51 -3.63 16.14
CA ILE A 496 8.28 -3.98 16.88
C ILE A 496 7.14 -3.05 16.47
N LYS A 497 7.39 -1.73 16.47
CA LYS A 497 6.39 -0.72 16.11
C LYS A 497 5.86 -0.92 14.69
N LEU A 498 6.73 -1.23 13.72
CA LEU A 498 6.34 -1.50 12.33
C LEU A 498 5.48 -2.75 12.18
N LEU A 499 5.77 -3.80 12.96
CA LEU A 499 5.13 -5.11 12.80
C LEU A 499 3.88 -5.29 13.67
N LYS A 500 3.74 -4.52 14.76
CA LYS A 500 2.62 -4.59 15.71
C LYS A 500 1.23 -4.61 15.07
N PRO A 501 0.94 -3.88 13.97
CA PRO A 501 -0.38 -3.92 13.34
C PRO A 501 -0.73 -5.26 12.67
N TYR A 502 0.25 -6.16 12.48
CA TYR A 502 0.12 -7.35 11.63
C TYR A 502 0.32 -8.63 12.46
N PRO A 503 -0.75 -9.25 12.97
CA PRO A 503 -0.64 -10.37 13.93
C PRO A 503 0.02 -11.63 13.35
N HIS A 504 0.10 -11.77 12.03
CA HIS A 504 0.78 -12.88 11.35
C HIS A 504 2.25 -12.57 10.99
N PHE A 505 2.77 -11.41 11.38
CA PHE A 505 4.17 -11.04 11.25
C PHE A 505 4.84 -11.12 12.61
N TYR A 506 5.87 -11.96 12.72
CA TYR A 506 6.51 -12.31 13.97
C TYR A 506 7.95 -11.80 13.97
N LEU A 507 8.30 -11.03 15.00
CA LEU A 507 9.69 -10.68 15.28
C LEU A 507 10.23 -11.63 16.35
N VAL A 508 11.29 -12.35 16.03
CA VAL A 508 11.85 -13.41 16.88
C VAL A 508 13.32 -13.15 17.15
N SER A 509 13.68 -12.95 18.42
CA SER A 509 15.07 -12.76 18.87
C SER A 509 15.75 -14.10 19.08
N SER A 510 16.31 -14.66 18.01
CA SER A 510 16.90 -15.99 18.03
C SER A 510 17.96 -16.20 16.96
N LEU A 511 19.09 -16.77 17.36
CA LEU A 511 20.15 -17.25 16.46
C LEU A 511 19.89 -18.68 15.95
N VAL A 512 18.79 -19.30 16.37
CA VAL A 512 18.49 -20.72 16.12
C VAL A 512 18.10 -20.99 14.66
N ASP A 513 18.07 -19.97 13.80
CA ASP A 513 18.12 -20.15 12.35
C ASP A 513 19.52 -20.62 11.87
N LYS A 514 20.02 -21.71 12.46
CA LYS A 514 21.21 -22.45 12.01
C LYS A 514 20.89 -23.17 10.70
N ARG A 515 20.72 -22.39 9.64
CA ARG A 515 20.73 -22.71 8.18
C ARG A 515 19.75 -23.78 7.69
N GLY A 516 19.08 -24.53 8.56
CA GLY A 516 18.24 -25.67 8.21
C GLY A 516 16.87 -25.26 7.70
N LEU A 517 16.45 -25.86 6.59
CA LEU A 517 15.04 -25.93 6.21
C LEU A 517 14.37 -26.77 7.31
N GLY A 518 13.43 -26.19 8.04
CA GLY A 518 13.13 -26.59 9.41
C GLY A 518 11.93 -27.51 9.57
N GLY A 519 10.97 -27.48 8.65
CA GLY A 519 9.70 -28.19 8.79
C GLY A 519 9.17 -28.12 10.23
N LYS A 520 8.96 -29.29 10.82
CA LYS A 520 8.46 -29.48 12.20
C LYS A 520 9.39 -28.94 13.30
N ASP A 521 10.68 -28.76 13.02
CA ASP A 521 11.66 -28.40 14.05
C ASP A 521 11.54 -26.95 14.53
N ILE A 522 10.79 -26.09 13.84
CA ILE A 522 10.57 -24.70 14.24
C ILE A 522 9.97 -24.62 15.65
N LEU A 523 9.01 -25.49 15.96
CA LEU A 523 8.32 -25.53 17.25
C LEU A 523 9.23 -25.85 18.44
N ASN A 524 10.22 -26.71 18.21
CA ASN A 524 11.08 -27.20 19.30
C ASN A 524 12.22 -26.23 19.60
N ARG A 525 12.32 -25.13 18.87
CA ARG A 525 13.52 -24.30 18.80
C ARG A 525 13.33 -22.85 19.18
N ILE A 526 12.08 -22.36 19.23
CA ILE A 526 11.78 -20.98 19.59
C ILE A 526 11.02 -20.99 20.91
N ASP A 527 11.61 -20.37 21.93
CA ASP A 527 10.96 -20.17 23.22
C ASP A 527 9.88 -19.08 23.04
N PRO A 528 8.65 -19.25 23.58
CA PRO A 528 7.63 -18.20 23.55
C PRO A 528 8.13 -16.81 24.01
N LYS A 529 9.14 -16.76 24.90
CA LYS A 529 9.72 -15.49 25.37
C LYS A 529 10.57 -14.76 24.31
N ASP A 530 10.97 -15.44 23.24
CA ASP A 530 11.81 -14.87 22.18
C ASP A 530 10.97 -14.06 21.16
N PHE A 531 9.64 -14.08 21.28
CA PHE A 531 8.74 -13.31 20.42
C PHE A 531 8.54 -11.88 20.94
N HIS A 532 8.74 -10.90 20.07
CA HIS A 532 8.53 -9.48 20.36
C HIS A 532 7.32 -8.86 19.64
N ALA A 533 6.84 -9.51 18.58
CA ALA A 533 5.65 -9.12 17.82
C ALA A 533 4.96 -10.37 17.24
N GLY A 534 3.69 -10.21 16.87
CA GLY A 534 2.83 -11.27 16.33
C GLY A 534 1.93 -11.94 17.37
N ASP A 535 0.91 -12.65 16.90
CA ASP A 535 -0.03 -13.42 17.72
C ASP A 535 0.50 -14.86 17.91
N THR A 536 1.26 -15.06 18.99
CA THR A 536 1.89 -16.35 19.28
C THR A 536 0.86 -17.47 19.46
N ASP A 537 -0.31 -17.18 20.00
CA ASP A 537 -1.36 -18.18 20.20
C ASP A 537 -1.88 -18.69 18.85
N MET A 538 -2.10 -17.78 17.89
CA MET A 538 -2.45 -18.14 16.52
C MET A 538 -1.35 -18.96 15.84
N LEU A 539 -0.08 -18.59 16.01
CA LEU A 539 1.05 -19.35 15.47
C LEU A 539 1.09 -20.76 16.06
N TYR A 540 1.08 -20.92 17.38
CA TYR A 540 1.13 -22.22 18.04
C TYR A 540 -0.08 -23.09 17.72
N ALA A 541 -1.28 -22.50 17.63
CA ALA A 541 -2.49 -23.20 17.23
C ALA A 541 -2.36 -23.83 15.83
N ASN A 542 -1.72 -23.13 14.89
CA ASN A 542 -1.49 -23.66 13.54
C ASN A 542 -0.26 -24.59 13.46
N LEU A 543 0.82 -24.27 14.19
CA LEU A 543 2.00 -25.10 14.24
C LEU A 543 1.71 -26.49 14.82
N ASN A 544 0.80 -26.61 15.81
CA ASN A 544 0.33 -27.90 16.31
C ASN A 544 -0.34 -28.77 15.23
N ARG A 545 -0.77 -28.15 14.12
CA ARG A 545 -1.39 -28.84 12.97
C ARG A 545 -0.40 -29.19 11.87
N VAL A 546 0.83 -28.68 11.92
CA VAL A 546 1.90 -28.97 10.94
C VAL A 546 2.20 -30.46 10.81
N ASN A 547 1.95 -31.25 11.86
CA ASN A 547 2.05 -32.71 11.78
C ASN A 547 1.09 -33.36 10.77
N TRP A 548 0.06 -32.63 10.35
CA TRP A 548 -1.05 -33.11 9.52
C TRP A 548 -1.14 -32.41 8.16
N LEU A 549 -0.32 -31.37 7.93
CA LEU A 549 -0.37 -30.55 6.73
C LEU A 549 0.98 -30.61 5.99
N PRO A 550 1.01 -30.50 4.66
CA PRO A 550 2.22 -30.14 3.95
C PRO A 550 2.71 -28.75 4.37
N VAL A 551 4.02 -28.53 4.37
CA VAL A 551 4.64 -27.26 4.79
C VAL A 551 5.39 -26.64 3.62
N LEU A 552 5.25 -25.34 3.43
CA LEU A 552 6.09 -24.53 2.55
C LEU A 552 6.94 -23.61 3.42
N GLU A 553 8.25 -23.54 3.13
CA GLU A 553 9.18 -22.61 3.74
C GLU A 553 9.82 -21.75 2.66
N SER A 554 9.47 -20.47 2.61
CA SER A 554 10.15 -19.49 1.75
C SER A 554 11.19 -18.72 2.54
N ARG A 555 12.27 -18.34 1.87
CA ARG A 555 13.30 -17.45 2.41
C ARG A 555 13.47 -16.23 1.53
N PHE A 556 13.74 -15.09 2.16
CA PHE A 556 14.21 -13.90 1.46
C PHE A 556 14.91 -12.94 2.44
N ASP A 557 15.77 -12.07 1.91
CA ASP A 557 16.57 -11.14 2.70
C ASP A 557 15.73 -9.91 3.12
N ALA A 558 16.08 -9.28 4.25
CA ALA A 558 15.30 -8.19 4.85
C ALA A 558 15.33 -6.87 4.04
N ASP A 559 16.16 -6.82 3.01
CA ASP A 559 16.30 -5.71 2.08
C ASP A 559 15.79 -6.04 0.67
N ASP A 560 15.29 -7.25 0.44
CA ASP A 560 14.69 -7.68 -0.82
C ASP A 560 13.16 -7.54 -0.79
N ALA A 561 12.53 -7.52 -1.97
CA ALA A 561 11.09 -7.53 -2.15
C ALA A 561 10.63 -8.71 -3.02
N LEU A 562 9.42 -9.21 -2.76
CA LEU A 562 8.78 -10.28 -3.53
C LEU A 562 7.63 -9.73 -4.37
N ASN A 563 7.38 -10.35 -5.53
CA ASN A 563 6.19 -10.02 -6.32
C ASN A 563 4.93 -10.24 -5.45
N ILE A 564 3.95 -9.33 -5.52
CA ILE A 564 2.73 -9.38 -4.71
C ILE A 564 1.90 -10.66 -4.91
N ASN A 565 2.07 -11.35 -6.03
CA ASN A 565 1.37 -12.61 -6.32
C ASN A 565 2.20 -13.86 -5.96
N TYR A 566 3.43 -13.68 -5.47
CA TYR A 566 4.40 -14.77 -5.31
C TYR A 566 3.91 -15.84 -4.32
N ILE A 567 3.43 -15.42 -3.14
CA ILE A 567 2.99 -16.38 -2.11
C ILE A 567 1.81 -17.20 -2.60
N GLU A 568 0.81 -16.58 -3.23
CA GLU A 568 -0.36 -17.30 -3.75
C GLU A 568 0.02 -18.33 -4.81
N GLU A 569 0.90 -17.96 -5.74
CA GLU A 569 1.36 -18.88 -6.78
C GLU A 569 2.14 -20.07 -6.18
N ILE A 570 3.00 -19.81 -5.20
CA ILE A 570 3.71 -20.86 -4.47
C ILE A 570 2.76 -21.78 -3.71
N GLN A 571 1.74 -21.24 -3.05
CA GLN A 571 0.74 -22.04 -2.36
C GLN A 571 -0.07 -22.91 -3.33
N LYS A 572 -0.45 -22.37 -4.49
CA LYS A 572 -1.13 -23.10 -5.55
C LYS A 572 -0.30 -24.28 -6.06
N ARG A 573 0.99 -24.06 -6.33
CA ARG A 573 1.94 -25.12 -6.74
C ARG A 573 2.13 -26.15 -5.63
N GLY A 574 2.29 -25.71 -4.39
CA GLY A 574 2.40 -26.60 -3.23
C GLY A 574 1.17 -27.47 -3.01
N ASN A 575 -0.05 -26.92 -3.16
CA ASN A 575 -1.29 -27.69 -3.07
C ASN A 575 -1.36 -28.74 -4.18
N LYS A 576 -1.05 -28.37 -5.42
CA LYS A 576 -1.00 -29.32 -6.53
C LYS A 576 -0.06 -30.50 -6.24
N VAL A 577 1.16 -30.21 -5.79
CA VAL A 577 2.20 -31.24 -5.60
C VAL A 577 1.96 -32.09 -4.34
N PHE A 578 1.51 -31.51 -3.22
CA PHE A 578 1.45 -32.22 -1.94
C PHE A 578 0.05 -32.59 -1.47
N VAL A 579 -1.00 -31.98 -2.03
CA VAL A 579 -2.40 -32.26 -1.66
C VAL A 579 -3.08 -33.06 -2.76
N ASP A 580 -2.99 -32.63 -4.01
CA ASP A 580 -3.75 -33.24 -5.11
C ASP A 580 -3.08 -34.52 -5.66
N GLU A 581 -1.75 -34.56 -5.71
CA GLU A 581 -0.98 -35.69 -6.25
C GLU A 581 -0.81 -36.85 -5.23
N LYS A 582 -1.59 -37.93 -5.42
CA LYS A 582 -1.60 -39.11 -4.53
C LYS A 582 -0.26 -39.87 -4.42
N LYS A 583 0.55 -39.88 -5.48
CA LYS A 583 1.89 -40.49 -5.53
C LYS A 583 2.99 -39.42 -5.73
N GLY A 584 2.78 -38.25 -5.12
CA GLY A 584 3.66 -37.10 -5.29
C GLY A 584 4.96 -37.16 -4.48
N ARG A 585 5.85 -36.22 -4.83
CA ARG A 585 7.16 -35.94 -4.21
C ARG A 585 7.04 -35.75 -2.68
N ASP A 586 8.06 -36.17 -1.95
CA ASP A 586 8.20 -35.96 -0.51
C ASP A 586 8.66 -34.53 -0.19
N TRP A 587 9.44 -33.91 -1.07
CA TRP A 587 9.84 -32.51 -0.99
C TRP A 587 10.04 -31.91 -2.38
N MET A 588 10.08 -30.58 -2.49
CA MET A 588 10.30 -29.89 -3.75
C MET A 588 10.87 -28.49 -3.54
N PHE A 589 11.75 -28.03 -4.41
CA PHE A 589 12.20 -26.65 -4.47
C PHE A 589 11.45 -25.85 -5.52
N TRP A 590 11.10 -24.62 -5.19
CA TRP A 590 10.68 -23.59 -6.12
C TRP A 590 11.67 -22.43 -6.07
N CYS A 591 12.18 -22.05 -7.23
CA CYS A 591 13.18 -20.99 -7.34
C CYS A 591 12.74 -19.89 -8.29
N ILE A 592 13.20 -18.68 -7.99
CA ILE A 592 13.15 -17.55 -8.90
C ILE A 592 14.46 -17.51 -9.70
N ASN A 593 14.38 -17.38 -11.01
CA ASN A 593 15.52 -17.12 -11.90
C ASN A 593 15.47 -15.74 -12.59
N GLN A 594 14.40 -14.96 -12.35
CA GLN A 594 14.22 -13.61 -12.89
C GLN A 594 13.93 -12.62 -11.75
N ALA A 595 14.84 -11.67 -11.57
CA ALA A 595 14.74 -10.63 -10.56
C ALA A 595 15.11 -9.26 -11.16
N LEU A 596 14.56 -8.20 -10.57
CA LEU A 596 15.09 -6.85 -10.70
C LEU A 596 16.14 -6.61 -9.62
N GLU A 597 17.01 -5.64 -9.84
CA GLU A 597 17.93 -5.11 -8.85
C GLU A 597 17.71 -3.60 -8.73
N TRP A 598 17.52 -3.13 -7.51
CA TRP A 598 17.59 -1.71 -7.17
C TRP A 598 18.99 -1.39 -6.67
N HIS A 599 19.64 -0.42 -7.29
CA HIS A 599 20.98 0.02 -6.94
C HIS A 599 20.91 1.42 -6.36
N TRP A 600 21.54 1.62 -5.21
CA TRP A 600 21.82 2.96 -4.71
C TRP A 600 22.74 3.69 -5.69
N VAL A 601 22.46 4.96 -5.95
CA VAL A 601 23.23 5.77 -6.91
C VAL A 601 23.98 6.86 -6.17
N GLY A 602 25.31 6.75 -6.20
CA GLY A 602 26.18 7.71 -5.53
C GLY A 602 26.26 9.08 -6.20
N PRO A 603 26.99 10.03 -5.57
CA PRO A 603 27.05 11.42 -6.02
C PRO A 603 27.63 11.61 -7.44
N GLY A 604 28.37 10.62 -7.95
CA GLY A 604 28.89 10.62 -9.33
C GLY A 604 27.93 10.07 -10.38
N GLY A 605 26.75 9.59 -9.98
CA GLY A 605 25.70 9.13 -10.88
C GLY A 605 25.02 10.28 -11.63
N ARG A 606 24.17 9.94 -12.61
CA ARG A 606 23.30 10.92 -13.27
C ARG A 606 22.25 11.42 -12.29
N GLU A 607 21.96 12.72 -12.32
CA GLU A 607 21.05 13.38 -11.36
C GLU A 607 19.71 12.66 -11.19
N GLN A 608 19.11 12.24 -12.30
CA GLN A 608 17.85 11.49 -12.34
C GLN A 608 17.88 10.17 -11.55
N LEU A 609 19.02 9.47 -11.60
CA LEU A 609 19.20 8.21 -10.88
C LEU A 609 19.51 8.47 -9.39
N LYS A 610 20.06 9.64 -9.05
CA LYS A 610 20.29 10.02 -7.64
C LYS A 610 18.99 10.23 -6.88
N THR A 611 17.89 10.54 -7.56
CA THR A 611 16.62 10.75 -6.88
C THR A 611 16.03 9.44 -6.39
N TYR A 612 15.92 8.41 -7.23
CA TYR A 612 15.16 7.20 -6.89
C TYR A 612 16.00 5.92 -6.79
N GLY A 613 17.30 6.00 -7.10
CA GLY A 613 18.14 4.83 -7.38
C GLY A 613 17.95 4.30 -8.80
N ALA A 614 18.70 3.26 -9.15
CA ALA A 614 18.70 2.63 -10.47
C ALA A 614 18.05 1.24 -10.41
N ILE A 615 17.01 1.02 -11.22
CA ILE A 615 16.40 -0.30 -11.42
C ILE A 615 17.00 -0.93 -12.67
N VAL A 616 17.55 -2.13 -12.53
CA VAL A 616 18.05 -2.94 -13.66
C VAL A 616 17.59 -4.38 -13.54
N PRO A 617 17.37 -5.10 -14.65
CA PRO A 617 17.22 -6.54 -14.60
C PRO A 617 18.48 -7.18 -14.00
N SER A 618 18.30 -8.08 -13.04
CA SER A 618 19.38 -8.96 -12.61
C SER A 618 19.89 -9.75 -13.81
N ARG A 619 21.19 -10.01 -13.87
CA ARG A 619 21.73 -10.94 -14.88
C ARG A 619 21.01 -12.28 -14.73
N GLN A 620 20.27 -12.65 -15.76
CA GLN A 620 19.60 -13.94 -15.83
C GLN A 620 20.67 -15.00 -16.08
N TYR A 621 20.76 -15.94 -15.15
CA TYR A 621 21.48 -17.19 -15.36
C TYR A 621 20.42 -18.28 -15.43
N ASP A 622 20.34 -19.00 -16.55
CA ASP A 622 19.29 -19.99 -16.78
C ASP A 622 19.21 -21.05 -15.66
N ASN A 623 20.34 -21.31 -14.99
CA ASN A 623 20.50 -22.33 -13.96
C ASN A 623 20.85 -21.73 -12.58
N PHE A 624 20.20 -20.63 -12.18
CA PHE A 624 20.46 -19.99 -10.89
C PHE A 624 19.18 -19.76 -10.06
N CYS A 625 19.23 -20.16 -8.79
CA CYS A 625 18.20 -19.84 -7.81
C CYS A 625 18.56 -18.54 -7.06
N HIS A 626 17.79 -17.49 -7.29
CA HIS A 626 17.86 -16.31 -6.44
C HIS A 626 17.41 -16.64 -5.01
N THR A 627 18.09 -16.07 -4.02
CA THR A 627 17.75 -16.18 -2.61
C THR A 627 16.34 -15.69 -2.29
N PRO A 628 15.92 -14.48 -2.72
CA PRO A 628 14.55 -14.06 -2.51
C PRO A 628 13.61 -15.00 -3.24
N GLY A 629 12.66 -15.56 -2.50
CA GLY A 629 11.69 -16.52 -3.01
C GLY A 629 12.31 -17.87 -3.37
N LEU A 630 13.41 -18.26 -2.71
CA LEU A 630 13.74 -19.68 -2.61
C LEU A 630 12.76 -20.34 -1.65
N THR A 631 11.90 -21.20 -2.18
CA THR A 631 10.94 -21.96 -1.40
C THR A 631 11.26 -23.44 -1.44
N VAL A 632 11.17 -24.10 -0.28
CA VAL A 632 11.10 -25.55 -0.20
C VAL A 632 9.73 -25.96 0.32
N GLY A 633 9.17 -27.02 -0.24
CA GLY A 633 7.99 -27.65 0.29
C GLY A 633 8.25 -29.06 0.79
N PHE A 634 7.45 -29.46 1.77
CA PHE A 634 7.51 -30.75 2.42
C PHE A 634 6.13 -31.38 2.41
N LYS A 635 6.05 -32.60 1.91
CA LYS A 635 4.89 -33.46 2.14
C LYS A 635 4.76 -33.76 3.63
N ARG A 636 3.54 -34.07 4.06
CA ARG A 636 3.26 -34.51 5.43
C ARG A 636 4.15 -35.71 5.79
N GLY A 637 4.93 -35.57 6.86
CA GLY A 637 5.78 -36.64 7.40
C GLY A 637 7.21 -36.66 6.84
N THR A 638 7.54 -35.81 5.86
CA THR A 638 8.91 -35.69 5.33
C THR A 638 9.85 -35.14 6.39
N PHE A 639 11.02 -35.75 6.54
CA PHE A 639 12.06 -35.28 7.46
C PHE A 639 13.03 -34.35 6.74
N THR A 640 13.38 -33.23 7.35
CA THR A 640 14.28 -32.22 6.77
C THR A 640 15.67 -32.77 6.40
N ARG A 641 16.13 -33.81 7.10
CA ARG A 641 17.39 -34.51 6.80
C ARG A 641 17.41 -35.23 5.45
N THR A 642 16.26 -35.51 4.85
CA THR A 642 16.18 -36.14 3.51
C THR A 642 16.15 -35.11 2.38
N VAL A 643 16.09 -33.82 2.71
CA VAL A 643 16.14 -32.74 1.73
C VAL A 643 17.60 -32.41 1.44
N ALA A 644 17.90 -32.24 0.16
CA ALA A 644 19.23 -31.86 -0.28
C ALA A 644 19.67 -30.53 0.34
N LYS A 645 20.90 -30.49 0.87
CA LYS A 645 21.46 -29.31 1.55
C LYS A 645 22.55 -28.70 0.69
N SER A 646 22.23 -27.60 0.03
CA SER A 646 23.21 -26.85 -0.76
C SER A 646 23.00 -25.35 -0.61
N PRO A 647 24.08 -24.54 -0.68
CA PRO A 647 23.96 -23.12 -0.92
C PRO A 647 23.08 -22.86 -2.15
N HIS A 648 22.20 -21.84 -2.09
CA HIS A 648 21.23 -21.57 -3.16
C HIS A 648 21.87 -21.43 -4.55
N HIS A 649 23.10 -20.89 -4.65
CA HIS A 649 23.82 -20.72 -5.91
C HIS A 649 24.36 -22.04 -6.51
N LEU A 650 24.45 -23.11 -5.72
CA LEU A 650 24.88 -24.44 -6.15
C LEU A 650 23.72 -25.45 -6.17
N LEU A 651 22.50 -25.01 -5.85
CA LEU A 651 21.35 -25.90 -5.71
C LEU A 651 21.03 -26.63 -7.01
N VAL A 652 21.03 -25.91 -8.14
CA VAL A 652 20.73 -26.47 -9.46
C VAL A 652 21.78 -27.50 -9.85
N GLN A 653 23.07 -27.11 -9.78
CA GLN A 653 24.20 -27.98 -10.09
C GLN A 653 24.20 -29.26 -9.22
N MET A 654 23.99 -29.12 -7.91
CA MET A 654 23.95 -30.28 -7.01
C MET A 654 22.78 -31.22 -7.37
N LEU A 655 21.60 -30.68 -7.70
CA LEU A 655 20.48 -31.53 -8.12
C LEU A 655 20.75 -32.24 -9.46
N GLU A 656 21.47 -31.60 -10.39
CA GLU A 656 21.91 -32.24 -11.64
C GLU A 656 22.90 -33.38 -11.38
N GLU A 657 23.92 -33.14 -10.53
CA GLU A 657 25.04 -34.06 -10.30
C GLU A 657 24.69 -35.21 -9.35
N GLU A 658 24.08 -34.92 -8.21
CA GLU A 658 23.85 -35.93 -7.15
C GLU A 658 22.63 -36.81 -7.41
N GLN A 659 21.73 -36.38 -8.30
CA GLN A 659 20.48 -37.09 -8.58
C GLN A 659 19.69 -37.42 -7.30
N THR A 660 19.71 -36.50 -6.33
CA THR A 660 19.11 -36.70 -5.02
C THR A 660 17.60 -36.92 -5.16
N PRO A 661 17.05 -38.01 -4.59
CA PRO A 661 15.63 -38.33 -4.74
C PRO A 661 14.77 -37.45 -3.84
N CYS A 662 13.68 -36.92 -4.40
CA CYS A 662 12.62 -36.24 -3.65
C CYS A 662 11.35 -37.10 -3.53
N GLY A 663 11.54 -38.42 -3.44
CA GLY A 663 10.49 -39.42 -3.34
C GLY A 663 10.93 -40.71 -4.03
N ALA A 664 10.05 -41.70 -4.09
CA ALA A 664 10.39 -43.00 -4.68
C ALA A 664 10.63 -42.96 -6.20
N GLN A 665 10.11 -41.94 -6.90
CA GLN A 665 10.07 -41.88 -8.37
C GLN A 665 10.79 -40.68 -8.98
N TYR A 666 11.07 -39.64 -8.19
CA TYR A 666 11.56 -38.36 -8.69
C TYR A 666 12.96 -38.07 -8.16
N LYS A 667 13.83 -37.56 -9.03
CA LYS A 667 15.22 -37.27 -8.66
C LYS A 667 15.81 -36.06 -9.38
N GLY A 668 16.83 -35.48 -8.76
CA GLY A 668 17.60 -34.38 -9.33
C GLY A 668 16.72 -33.18 -9.72
N LEU A 669 16.81 -32.72 -10.96
CA LEU A 669 16.05 -31.55 -11.46
C LEU A 669 14.52 -31.73 -11.41
N GLU A 670 14.01 -32.96 -11.35
CA GLU A 670 12.56 -33.18 -11.19
C GLU A 670 12.04 -32.70 -9.83
N CYS A 671 12.96 -32.42 -8.90
CA CYS A 671 12.70 -31.93 -7.54
C CYS A 671 12.82 -30.40 -7.44
N LEU A 672 12.98 -29.72 -8.57
CA LEU A 672 13.12 -28.27 -8.68
C LEU A 672 12.17 -27.74 -9.76
N GLU A 673 11.58 -26.58 -9.51
CA GLU A 673 10.78 -25.87 -10.51
C GLU A 673 11.08 -24.37 -10.46
N PHE A 674 11.34 -23.78 -11.63
CA PHE A 674 11.48 -22.33 -11.74
C PHE A 674 10.10 -21.65 -11.84
N ILE A 675 9.94 -20.55 -11.10
CA ILE A 675 8.74 -19.71 -11.20
C ILE A 675 8.92 -18.75 -12.37
N GLN A 676 8.06 -18.87 -13.37
CA GLN A 676 8.14 -18.10 -14.63
C GLN A 676 6.84 -17.35 -14.96
N ASN A 677 5.86 -17.32 -14.04
CA ASN A 677 4.56 -16.68 -14.28
C ASN A 677 4.62 -15.14 -14.17
N PHE A 678 5.78 -14.59 -13.82
CA PHE A 678 5.99 -13.17 -13.60
C PHE A 678 7.17 -12.71 -14.45
N ASP A 679 7.09 -11.49 -14.99
CA ASP A 679 8.25 -10.88 -15.67
C ASP A 679 9.43 -10.74 -14.69
N TYR A 680 9.12 -10.44 -13.43
CA TYR A 680 10.08 -10.41 -12.31
C TYR A 680 9.39 -10.92 -11.05
N CYS A 681 10.01 -11.91 -10.40
CA CYS A 681 9.44 -12.52 -9.20
C CYS A 681 10.00 -11.88 -7.91
N ALA A 682 11.15 -11.24 -7.99
CA ALA A 682 11.84 -10.59 -6.87
C ALA A 682 12.48 -9.27 -7.31
N LEU A 683 12.61 -8.33 -6.37
CA LEU A 683 13.43 -7.14 -6.51
C LEU A 683 14.51 -7.17 -5.42
N ARG A 684 15.77 -7.06 -5.83
CA ARG A 684 16.92 -7.17 -4.93
C ARG A 684 17.53 -5.84 -4.63
N SER A 685 17.77 -5.53 -3.37
CA SER A 685 18.51 -4.32 -3.03
C SER A 685 20.02 -4.56 -3.16
N ARG A 686 20.69 -3.69 -3.93
CA ARG A 686 22.13 -3.70 -4.19
C ARG A 686 22.74 -2.45 -3.61
N THR A 687 23.10 -2.56 -2.34
CA THR A 687 23.65 -1.46 -1.55
C THR A 687 24.93 -1.91 -0.84
N PRO A 688 25.67 -0.95 -0.26
CA PRO A 688 26.80 -1.26 0.58
C PRO A 688 26.50 -2.05 1.87
N THR A 689 25.22 -2.31 2.19
CA THR A 689 24.82 -3.18 3.32
C THR A 689 24.82 -4.66 2.95
N SER A 690 24.95 -4.99 1.66
CA SER A 690 24.97 -6.36 1.15
C SER A 690 26.29 -7.06 1.48
N ALA A 691 26.22 -8.26 2.06
CA ALA A 691 27.41 -9.05 2.37
C ALA A 691 28.27 -9.38 1.14
N SER A 692 27.65 -9.51 -0.04
CA SER A 692 28.38 -9.89 -1.25
C SER A 692 29.02 -8.71 -1.99
N MET A 693 28.53 -7.49 -1.77
CA MET A 693 28.85 -6.28 -2.55
C MET A 693 28.76 -6.50 -4.08
N ALA A 694 28.09 -7.56 -4.54
CA ALA A 694 28.05 -7.91 -5.95
C ALA A 694 27.36 -6.80 -6.74
N ASN A 695 28.06 -6.26 -7.73
CA ASN A 695 27.61 -5.14 -8.57
C ASN A 695 27.41 -3.81 -7.84
N VAL A 696 27.84 -3.67 -6.58
CA VAL A 696 27.82 -2.41 -5.85
C VAL A 696 29.08 -1.61 -6.21
N ASN A 697 29.06 -0.90 -7.34
CA ASN A 697 30.22 -0.17 -7.84
C ASN A 697 30.03 1.35 -7.72
N SER A 698 31.00 2.04 -7.10
CA SER A 698 31.13 3.50 -7.03
C SER A 698 31.26 4.17 -8.39
N ASN A 699 31.85 3.48 -9.36
CA ASN A 699 32.34 4.09 -10.60
C ASN A 699 31.34 4.11 -11.75
N GLY A 700 30.04 3.89 -11.51
CA GLY A 700 29.03 4.39 -12.45
C GLY A 700 28.94 3.71 -13.83
N GLY A 701 29.93 2.92 -14.24
CA GLY A 701 30.31 2.93 -15.66
C GLY A 701 29.35 2.21 -16.62
N LYS A 702 28.94 0.99 -16.30
CA LYS A 702 28.14 0.15 -17.21
C LYS A 702 26.69 -0.01 -16.76
N ILE A 703 26.47 -0.29 -15.47
CA ILE A 703 25.12 -0.53 -14.93
C ILE A 703 24.27 0.74 -15.03
N TYR A 704 24.81 1.91 -14.68
CA TYR A 704 24.05 3.15 -14.67
C TYR A 704 23.78 3.70 -16.08
N ARG A 705 24.60 3.33 -17.07
CA ARG A 705 24.33 3.68 -18.47
C ARG A 705 23.11 2.93 -18.99
N LEU A 706 23.02 1.63 -18.70
CA LEU A 706 21.85 0.81 -19.02
C LEU A 706 20.62 1.25 -18.21
N ALA A 707 20.81 1.52 -16.91
CA ALA A 707 19.74 1.95 -16.03
C ALA A 707 19.12 3.28 -16.46
N ALA A 708 19.91 4.25 -16.92
CA ALA A 708 19.33 5.55 -17.29
C ALA A 708 18.37 5.48 -18.48
N GLU A 709 18.57 4.54 -19.40
CA GLU A 709 17.72 4.36 -20.57
C GLU A 709 16.50 3.48 -20.26
N GLU A 710 16.62 2.55 -19.30
CA GLU A 710 15.57 1.58 -18.98
C GLU A 710 14.83 1.84 -17.65
N ALA A 711 15.32 2.65 -16.73
CA ALA A 711 14.79 2.71 -15.36
C ALA A 711 13.33 3.19 -15.29
N ILE A 712 12.93 4.16 -16.12
CA ILE A 712 11.58 4.76 -16.07
C ILE A 712 10.49 3.73 -16.36
N PRO A 713 10.51 3.00 -17.51
CA PRO A 713 9.48 1.99 -17.75
C PRO A 713 9.47 0.91 -16.67
N ARG A 714 10.64 0.61 -16.06
CA ARG A 714 10.73 -0.39 -14.99
C ARG A 714 10.14 0.06 -13.67
N TRP A 715 10.12 1.36 -13.37
CA TRP A 715 9.44 1.84 -12.17
C TRP A 715 7.95 1.50 -12.20
N LYS A 716 7.31 1.48 -13.38
CA LYS A 716 5.92 1.00 -13.49
C LYS A 716 5.78 -0.46 -13.07
N ASP A 717 6.71 -1.32 -13.48
CA ASP A 717 6.74 -2.72 -13.06
C ASP A 717 7.02 -2.84 -11.56
N VAL A 718 7.97 -2.07 -11.02
CA VAL A 718 8.31 -2.06 -9.58
C VAL A 718 7.10 -1.69 -8.72
N ILE A 719 6.42 -0.62 -9.11
CA ILE A 719 5.22 -0.14 -8.44
C ILE A 719 4.10 -1.19 -8.51
N ARG A 720 3.80 -1.70 -9.71
CA ARG A 720 2.72 -2.68 -9.95
C ARG A 720 2.97 -4.01 -9.26
N ASP A 721 4.18 -4.55 -9.41
CA ASP A 721 4.48 -5.95 -9.08
C ASP A 721 4.97 -6.12 -7.65
N PHE A 722 5.49 -5.07 -7.01
CA PHE A 722 6.08 -5.14 -5.67
C PHE A 722 5.43 -4.17 -4.66
N ALA A 723 4.44 -3.39 -5.10
CA ALA A 723 3.75 -2.37 -4.29
C ALA A 723 4.71 -1.36 -3.63
N LEU A 724 5.73 -0.93 -4.37
CA LEU A 724 6.71 0.03 -3.87
C LEU A 724 6.40 1.46 -4.30
N ILE A 725 6.69 2.39 -3.41
CA ILE A 725 6.42 3.81 -3.57
C ILE A 725 7.75 4.53 -3.89
N PRO A 726 7.91 5.18 -5.05
CA PRO A 726 9.16 5.85 -5.42
C PRO A 726 9.61 6.91 -4.42
N GLU A 727 8.69 7.60 -3.75
CA GLU A 727 9.02 8.59 -2.73
C GLU A 727 9.77 7.95 -1.55
N ASN A 728 9.47 6.69 -1.21
CA ASN A 728 10.21 5.95 -0.18
C ASN A 728 11.59 5.52 -0.68
N THR A 729 11.71 5.15 -1.97
CA THR A 729 13.01 4.81 -2.57
C THR A 729 13.93 6.04 -2.66
N LYS A 730 13.34 7.22 -2.86
CA LYS A 730 14.06 8.50 -2.72
C LYS A 730 14.57 8.72 -1.30
N LYS A 731 13.70 8.60 -0.29
CA LYS A 731 14.08 8.78 1.12
C LYS A 731 15.22 7.85 1.53
N VAL A 732 15.18 6.57 1.14
CA VAL A 732 16.27 5.66 1.47
C VAL A 732 17.54 6.01 0.68
N ASN A 733 17.44 6.45 -0.58
CA ASN A 733 18.61 6.89 -1.34
C ASN A 733 19.28 8.13 -0.71
N ASP A 734 18.48 9.10 -0.28
CA ASP A 734 18.90 10.30 0.47
C ASP A 734 19.56 9.87 1.80
N TYR A 735 18.95 8.95 2.55
CA TYR A 735 19.51 8.41 3.80
C TYR A 735 20.90 7.79 3.58
N PHE A 736 21.05 6.95 2.54
CA PHE A 736 22.33 6.36 2.19
C PHE A 736 23.35 7.43 1.82
N PHE A 737 22.94 8.47 1.09
CA PHE A 737 23.82 9.57 0.72
C PHE A 737 24.38 10.28 1.96
N ASP A 738 23.51 10.62 2.91
CA ASP A 738 23.85 11.37 4.11
C ASP A 738 24.68 10.56 5.11
N ASN A 739 24.48 9.23 5.14
CA ASN A 739 25.07 8.34 6.15
C ASN A 739 26.07 7.33 5.57
N MET A 740 26.52 7.50 4.31
CA MET A 740 27.26 6.45 3.60
C MET A 740 28.53 6.03 4.33
N LYS A 741 29.33 6.99 4.81
CA LYS A 741 30.62 6.69 5.43
C LYS A 741 30.49 5.78 6.68
N PRO A 742 29.70 6.14 7.70
CA PRO A 742 29.53 5.25 8.85
C PRO A 742 28.92 3.91 8.46
N ILE A 743 27.95 3.87 7.53
CA ILE A 743 27.39 2.61 7.01
C ILE A 743 28.49 1.70 6.44
N LEU A 744 29.40 2.25 5.63
CA LEU A 744 30.50 1.50 5.03
C LEU A 744 31.47 0.96 6.07
N GLU A 745 31.86 1.78 7.04
CA GLU A 745 32.76 1.39 8.14
C GLU A 745 32.14 0.25 8.96
N GLU A 746 30.85 0.33 9.27
CA GLU A 746 30.13 -0.74 9.96
C GLU A 746 29.92 -1.99 9.11
N SER A 747 29.61 -1.82 7.82
CA SER A 747 29.49 -2.94 6.87
C SER A 747 30.81 -3.70 6.76
N LEU A 748 31.94 -3.00 6.71
CA LEU A 748 33.28 -3.59 6.70
C LEU A 748 33.55 -4.37 8.00
N ARG A 749 33.23 -3.80 9.16
CA ARG A 749 33.33 -4.49 10.46
C ARG A 749 32.43 -5.73 10.54
N GLY A 750 31.27 -5.68 9.88
CA GLY A 750 30.33 -6.79 9.81
C GLY A 750 30.68 -7.89 8.81
N GLN A 751 31.67 -7.68 7.93
CA GLN A 751 32.13 -8.73 7.02
C GLN A 751 32.76 -9.88 7.81
N CYS A 752 32.56 -11.11 7.33
CA CYS A 752 33.17 -12.32 7.89
C CYS A 752 32.79 -12.63 9.35
N THR A 753 31.67 -12.10 9.85
CA THR A 753 31.08 -12.56 11.12
C THR A 753 30.43 -13.94 10.95
N GLU A 754 30.16 -14.63 12.07
CA GLU A 754 29.46 -15.91 12.05
C GLU A 754 28.15 -15.79 11.25
N GLY A 755 27.85 -16.80 10.44
CA GLY A 755 26.62 -16.84 9.63
C GLY A 755 26.65 -16.01 8.34
N HIS A 756 27.69 -15.20 8.10
CA HIS A 756 27.84 -14.38 6.89
C HIS A 756 28.93 -14.92 5.96
N SER A 757 28.78 -14.68 4.65
CA SER A 757 29.84 -15.02 3.69
C SER A 757 31.01 -14.05 3.86
N CYS A 758 32.22 -14.58 3.99
CA CYS A 758 33.44 -13.80 3.92
C CYS A 758 33.92 -13.74 2.47
N ARG A 759 33.95 -12.54 1.86
CA ARG A 759 34.50 -12.32 0.52
C ARG A 759 35.52 -11.19 0.58
N GLU A 760 36.76 -11.45 0.22
CA GLU A 760 37.79 -10.42 0.27
C GLU A 760 37.55 -9.32 -0.75
N GLU A 761 36.94 -9.64 -1.89
CA GLU A 761 36.54 -8.66 -2.90
C GLU A 761 35.53 -7.66 -2.32
N ALA A 762 34.64 -8.10 -1.42
CA ALA A 762 33.68 -7.21 -0.77
C ALA A 762 34.37 -6.26 0.21
N LYS A 763 35.37 -6.72 0.96
CA LYS A 763 36.14 -5.85 1.88
C LYS A 763 36.92 -4.79 1.11
N VAL A 764 37.64 -5.18 0.06
CA VAL A 764 38.40 -4.25 -0.79
C VAL A 764 37.46 -3.19 -1.38
N ALA A 765 36.29 -3.59 -1.90
CA ALA A 765 35.30 -2.65 -2.42
C ALA A 765 34.77 -1.68 -1.34
N LEU A 766 34.56 -2.14 -0.11
CA LEU A 766 34.14 -1.29 1.01
C LEU A 766 35.25 -0.30 1.41
N GLU A 767 36.50 -0.73 1.48
CA GLU A 767 37.65 0.12 1.79
C GLU A 767 37.83 1.23 0.74
N GLU A 768 37.75 0.89 -0.54
CA GLU A 768 37.79 1.85 -1.64
C GLU A 768 36.65 2.88 -1.54
N LEU A 769 35.43 2.43 -1.22
CA LEU A 769 34.28 3.32 -1.00
C LEU A 769 34.50 4.26 0.20
N ILE A 770 35.04 3.75 1.31
CA ILE A 770 35.36 4.56 2.51
C ILE A 770 36.37 5.66 2.15
N GLU A 771 37.38 5.34 1.34
CA GLU A 771 38.37 6.33 0.89
C GLU A 771 37.71 7.43 0.03
N VAL A 772 36.86 7.05 -0.93
CA VAL A 772 36.12 8.00 -1.79
C VAL A 772 35.26 8.95 -0.95
N PHE A 773 34.49 8.43 0.01
CA PHE A 773 33.63 9.24 0.88
C PHE A 773 34.42 10.07 1.90
N SER A 774 35.57 9.58 2.37
CA SER A 774 36.46 10.33 3.26
C SER A 774 37.09 11.55 2.56
N LYS A 775 37.46 11.43 1.28
CA LYS A 775 37.98 12.56 0.49
C LYS A 775 36.91 13.63 0.25
N ARG A 776 35.67 13.24 -0.03
CA ARG A 776 34.55 14.18 -0.24
C ARG A 776 34.18 14.99 0.99
N GLY A 777 34.13 14.35 2.16
CA GLY A 777 33.85 15.06 3.42
C GLY A 777 34.87 16.16 3.73
N ARG A 778 36.12 16.03 3.27
CA ARG A 778 37.13 17.10 3.37
C ARG A 778 36.85 18.25 2.41
N ALA A 779 36.50 17.95 1.15
CA ALA A 779 36.23 18.96 0.13
C ALA A 779 35.01 19.84 0.45
N GLN A 780 33.96 19.28 1.05
CA GLN A 780 32.79 20.07 1.49
C GLN A 780 33.11 21.00 2.66
N ARG A 781 33.95 20.58 3.63
CA ARG A 781 34.39 21.44 4.74
C ARG A 781 35.23 22.61 4.24
N THR A 782 36.19 22.36 3.36
CA THR A 782 37.03 23.43 2.76
C THR A 782 36.28 24.38 1.82
N ALA A 783 35.04 24.07 1.42
CA ALA A 783 34.20 24.95 0.61
C ALA A 783 33.16 25.73 1.43
N THR A 784 33.07 25.42 2.74
CA THR A 784 32.17 26.11 3.69
C THR A 784 32.94 26.94 4.72
N ASP A 785 34.22 26.62 4.94
CA ASP A 785 35.24 27.49 5.54
C ASP A 785 35.82 28.46 4.50
#